data_AF-A0A1F9PJC0-F1
#
_entry.id   AF-A0A1F9PJC0-F1
#
_cell.length_a   1.000
_cell.length_b   1.000
_cell.length_c   1.000
_cell.angle_alpha   90.00
_cell.angle_beta   90.00
_cell.angle_gamma   90.00
#
_symmetry.space_group_name_H-M   'P 1'
#
loop_
_entity.id
_entity.type
_entity.pdbx_description
1 polymer ?
#
loop_
_entity_poly.entity_id
_entity_poly.type
_entity_poly.pdbx_seq_one_letter_code
_entity_poly.pdbx_strand_id
1 'polypeptide(L)'
;MQILRNYGALLCAALLLTGFSWGFGNDSCQEALELVGKLDALRNESQQRQSEAKILSLCPDGGAGHFITALQFERIGNVDGAISEYRKALQQERSFPLASGNLGLLYAQKGLNDEASVQLARGLSAIPNPNYHRAMGRILAERKVFPLAIYHYNEAARELTRDSGLFNSLAEIYVATGQPDKALEEYRRALAADPGSDKGHMGIASIHLGRNELDKALEELKKAEISNPQNREIHLMKAGIYEKKGDAKLAEYENLLGGKSRVPAPPVASSSQPLVGASNASGDPDKTIETLKSSLKEHPGLVDTYEKLGNLYRASGKDNEAIAAYREAAHLNSTNSDVYLNLGVLYEKRSLLDEAAVAYRRAIKTKPDNSDARLRLADIYLARGSQPQAVEQYSEFLKLKPDSPDIQLKLARIFARNNETSLAIESYLAVLKHYPDNVDANREIGIIYKTKGQNDQAVEHYKKVLAQQKDDVETRNSLVSIYVKNKQYDEISDLLKGTVELFPDDPNNHYKLGLIYDFKKDYENAIASYKKAVELKPDHIRSLNALGRLYMKTGRLSEAKEILETAKMADPNQEESSVLLNNIRDDFDPEPRKISKSKKSKSKKSMKKSKKSKKSKKGAKSSKTSKTGSKDKAKTKKP
;
A
#
# COMPACT_ATOMS: atom_id res chain seq x y z
N MET A 1 -31.96 2.32 85.37
CA MET A 1 -33.32 2.61 84.82
C MET A 1 -33.16 3.79 83.89
N GLN A 2 -33.31 3.57 82.59
CA GLN A 2 -34.48 4.04 81.82
C GLN A 2 -34.45 5.58 81.66
N ILE A 3 -34.60 6.21 80.50
CA ILE A 3 -35.36 5.88 79.29
C ILE A 3 -35.12 7.05 78.30
N LEU A 4 -35.12 6.74 76.99
CA LEU A 4 -35.50 7.55 75.81
C LEU A 4 -35.11 9.05 75.76
N ARG A 5 -34.20 9.47 74.85
CA ARG A 5 -34.42 9.72 73.40
C ARG A 5 -35.18 11.03 73.13
N ASN A 6 -34.49 11.96 72.47
CA ASN A 6 -34.92 12.89 71.40
C ASN A 6 -34.09 14.19 71.49
N TYR A 7 -33.59 14.84 70.44
CA TYR A 7 -33.34 14.54 69.03
C TYR A 7 -32.49 15.73 68.54
N GLY A 8 -31.60 15.49 67.58
CA GLY A 8 -31.06 16.55 66.72
C GLY A 8 -29.62 16.94 67.01
N ALA A 9 -28.68 16.11 66.57
CA ALA A 9 -27.37 16.52 66.02
C ALA A 9 -26.44 15.30 65.98
N LEU A 10 -26.65 14.42 65.01
CA LEU A 10 -25.65 13.45 64.62
C LEU A 10 -25.73 13.29 63.11
N LEU A 11 -25.14 14.26 62.40
CA LEU A 11 -24.73 14.11 61.01
C LEU A 11 -23.69 15.19 60.71
N CYS A 12 -22.57 14.73 60.13
CA CYS A 12 -21.52 15.52 59.47
C CYS A 12 -20.24 15.89 60.23
N ALA A 13 -19.72 15.03 61.11
CA ALA A 13 -18.30 15.12 61.52
C ALA A 13 -17.67 13.78 61.90
N ALA A 14 -17.57 12.84 60.95
CA ALA A 14 -16.72 11.65 61.08
C ALA A 14 -16.34 11.07 59.71
N LEU A 15 -15.74 11.88 58.82
CA LEU A 15 -15.22 11.40 57.53
C LEU A 15 -13.96 12.15 57.11
N LEU A 16 -12.88 12.13 57.89
CA LEU A 16 -11.57 12.57 57.41
C LEU A 16 -10.37 11.93 58.15
N LEU A 17 -10.38 10.61 58.43
CA LEU A 17 -9.14 9.87 58.76
C LEU A 17 -9.26 8.36 58.42
N THR A 18 -9.56 8.03 57.16
CA THR A 18 -9.09 6.83 56.44
C THR A 18 -9.29 7.09 54.95
N GLY A 19 -8.41 6.54 54.11
CA GLY A 19 -8.35 6.86 52.69
C GLY A 19 -9.70 6.71 51.99
N PHE A 20 -10.10 7.78 51.28
CA PHE A 20 -11.15 7.74 50.28
C PHE A 20 -10.60 6.97 49.07
N SER A 21 -10.50 5.64 49.18
CA SER A 21 -10.54 4.77 48.01
C SER A 21 -11.99 4.82 47.52
N TRP A 22 -12.24 5.41 46.36
CA TRP A 22 -13.47 5.12 45.64
C TRP A 22 -13.56 3.60 45.53
N GLY A 23 -14.57 3.01 46.17
CA GLY A 23 -14.89 1.60 46.01
C GLY A 23 -15.19 1.37 44.54
N PHE A 24 -14.32 0.61 43.88
CA PHE A 24 -14.54 0.05 42.57
C PHE A 24 -15.83 -0.78 42.64
N GLY A 25 -16.93 -0.23 42.12
CA GLY A 25 -17.98 -1.08 41.59
C GLY A 25 -17.34 -1.84 40.43
N ASN A 26 -17.29 -3.17 40.53
CA ASN A 26 -16.90 -4.03 39.41
C ASN A 26 -17.77 -3.64 38.22
N ASP A 27 -17.18 -3.02 37.21
CA ASP A 27 -17.83 -2.76 35.94
C ASP A 27 -18.21 -4.13 35.35
N SER A 28 -19.50 -4.38 35.12
CA SER A 28 -20.00 -5.69 34.66
C SER A 28 -19.34 -6.11 33.33
N CYS A 29 -18.91 -5.14 32.52
CA CYS A 29 -18.11 -5.38 31.32
C CYS A 29 -16.66 -5.80 31.62
N GLN A 30 -16.05 -5.30 32.70
CA GLN A 30 -14.74 -5.76 33.15
C GLN A 30 -14.81 -7.21 33.65
N GLU A 31 -15.87 -7.58 34.40
CA GLU A 31 -16.10 -8.98 34.79
C GLU A 31 -16.30 -9.87 33.55
N ALA A 32 -17.02 -9.39 32.54
CA ALA A 32 -17.22 -10.10 31.28
C ALA A 32 -15.89 -10.35 30.55
N LEU A 33 -14.96 -9.38 30.51
CA LEU A 33 -13.63 -9.55 29.92
C LEU A 33 -12.76 -10.55 30.67
N GLU A 34 -12.80 -10.54 32.00
CA GLU A 34 -12.09 -11.54 32.81
C GLU A 34 -12.60 -12.96 32.56
N LEU A 35 -13.91 -13.11 32.31
CA LEU A 35 -14.50 -14.39 31.92
C LEU A 35 -14.04 -14.81 30.53
N VAL A 36 -13.94 -13.89 29.56
CA VAL A 36 -13.41 -14.18 28.22
C VAL A 36 -12.00 -14.77 28.30
N GLY A 37 -11.11 -14.18 29.11
CA GLY A 37 -9.74 -14.67 29.27
C GLY A 37 -9.61 -16.07 29.87
N LYS A 38 -10.69 -16.63 30.44
CA LYS A 38 -10.72 -17.96 31.05
C LYS A 38 -11.38 -19.02 30.15
N LEU A 39 -11.95 -18.63 29.01
CA LEU A 39 -12.71 -19.54 28.14
C LEU A 39 -11.87 -20.72 27.63
N ASP A 40 -10.63 -20.47 27.21
CA ASP A 40 -9.74 -21.52 26.67
C ASP A 40 -9.33 -22.56 27.73
N ALA A 41 -9.45 -22.24 29.03
CA ALA A 41 -9.17 -23.18 30.11
C ALA A 41 -10.33 -24.14 30.40
N LEU A 42 -11.53 -23.87 29.87
CA LEU A 42 -12.71 -24.70 30.09
C LEU A 42 -12.73 -25.88 29.12
N ARG A 43 -12.53 -27.09 29.65
CA ARG A 43 -12.49 -28.33 28.84
C ARG A 43 -13.88 -28.90 28.49
N ASN A 44 -14.94 -28.40 29.12
CA ASN A 44 -16.31 -28.90 28.96
C ASN A 44 -17.15 -27.90 28.15
N GLU A 45 -17.67 -28.33 27.00
CA GLU A 45 -18.53 -27.50 26.13
C GLU A 45 -19.73 -26.90 26.86
N SER A 46 -20.34 -27.64 27.79
CA SER A 46 -21.49 -27.15 28.56
C SER A 46 -21.09 -25.97 29.46
N GLN A 47 -19.93 -26.06 30.13
CA GLN A 47 -19.39 -25.00 30.96
C GLN A 47 -18.95 -23.78 30.13
N GLN A 48 -18.42 -24.02 28.94
CA GLN A 48 -18.05 -22.96 27.99
C GLN A 48 -19.30 -22.20 27.52
N ARG A 49 -20.36 -22.90 27.10
CA ARG A 49 -21.64 -22.27 26.70
C ARG A 49 -22.29 -21.50 27.84
N GLN A 50 -22.24 -22.02 29.07
CA GLN A 50 -22.73 -21.30 30.26
C GLN A 50 -21.94 -20.02 30.52
N SER A 51 -20.62 -20.07 30.35
CA SER A 51 -19.75 -18.90 30.53
C SER A 51 -19.98 -17.86 29.44
N GLU A 52 -20.16 -18.27 28.19
CA GLU A 52 -20.55 -17.40 27.07
C GLU A 52 -21.89 -16.73 27.30
N ALA A 53 -22.90 -17.48 27.74
CA ALA A 53 -24.22 -16.93 28.07
C ALA A 53 -24.11 -15.91 29.23
N LYS A 54 -23.28 -16.19 30.24
CA LYS A 54 -23.01 -15.25 31.34
C LYS A 54 -22.34 -13.97 30.82
N ILE A 55 -21.34 -14.06 29.94
CA ILE A 55 -20.66 -12.91 29.32
C ILE A 55 -21.67 -12.05 28.55
N LEU A 56 -22.51 -12.66 27.72
CA LEU A 56 -23.55 -11.95 26.96
C LEU A 56 -24.59 -11.29 27.87
N SER A 57 -24.89 -11.87 29.04
CA SER A 57 -25.80 -11.24 30.00
C SER A 57 -25.18 -10.07 30.76
N LEU A 58 -23.87 -10.10 31.02
CA LEU A 58 -23.16 -9.06 31.76
C LEU A 58 -22.83 -7.84 30.91
N CYS A 59 -22.52 -8.04 29.63
CA CYS A 59 -22.07 -6.98 28.74
C CYS A 59 -22.41 -7.28 27.26
N PRO A 60 -23.70 -7.23 26.88
CA PRO A 60 -24.15 -7.64 25.55
C PRO A 60 -23.61 -6.74 24.42
N ASP A 61 -23.61 -5.42 24.62
CA ASP A 61 -23.21 -4.42 23.61
C ASP A 61 -21.77 -3.92 23.77
N GLY A 62 -21.00 -4.52 24.69
CA GLY A 62 -19.60 -4.16 24.92
C GLY A 62 -18.60 -5.07 24.22
N GLY A 63 -17.31 -4.85 24.47
CA GLY A 63 -16.22 -5.57 23.79
C GLY A 63 -16.34 -7.08 23.94
N ALA A 64 -16.53 -7.55 25.18
CA ALA A 64 -16.69 -8.97 25.50
C ALA A 64 -17.91 -9.62 24.81
N GLY A 65 -19.05 -8.91 24.75
CA GLY A 65 -20.28 -9.41 24.10
C GLY A 65 -20.08 -9.63 22.60
N HIS A 66 -19.60 -8.59 21.90
CA HIS A 66 -19.27 -8.67 20.48
C HIS A 66 -18.22 -9.75 20.16
N PHE A 67 -17.23 -9.93 21.05
CA PHE A 67 -16.23 -11.00 20.89
C PHE A 67 -16.85 -12.40 20.94
N ILE A 68 -17.80 -12.65 21.86
CA ILE A 68 -18.52 -13.94 21.91
C ILE A 68 -19.39 -14.14 20.66
N THR A 69 -20.09 -13.10 20.20
CA THR A 69 -20.87 -13.17 18.97
C THR A 69 -19.98 -13.48 17.75
N ALA A 70 -18.78 -12.90 17.69
CA ALA A 70 -17.80 -13.21 16.64
C ALA A 70 -17.39 -14.70 16.66
N LEU A 71 -17.08 -15.25 17.84
CA LEU A 71 -16.76 -16.68 17.99
C LEU A 71 -17.92 -17.59 17.54
N GLN A 72 -19.16 -17.20 17.81
CA GLN A 72 -20.33 -17.94 17.34
C GLN A 72 -20.44 -17.91 15.81
N PHE A 73 -20.15 -16.77 15.17
CA PHE A 73 -20.11 -16.66 13.73
C PHE A 73 -19.00 -17.53 13.10
N GLU A 74 -17.83 -17.61 13.72
CA GLU A 74 -16.76 -18.52 13.29
C GLU A 74 -17.22 -19.99 13.31
N ARG A 75 -17.91 -20.43 14.37
CA ARG A 75 -18.39 -21.83 14.50
C ARG A 75 -19.36 -22.22 13.39
N ILE A 76 -20.18 -21.28 12.91
CA ILE A 76 -21.13 -21.53 11.82
C ILE A 76 -20.52 -21.24 10.43
N GLY A 77 -19.23 -20.91 10.35
CA GLY A 77 -18.52 -20.62 9.11
C GLY A 77 -18.84 -19.25 8.48
N ASN A 78 -19.53 -18.35 9.20
CA ASN A 78 -19.82 -17.00 8.73
C ASN A 78 -18.64 -16.07 9.00
N VAL A 79 -17.62 -16.14 8.15
CA VAL A 79 -16.38 -15.37 8.27
C VAL A 79 -16.63 -13.86 8.25
N ASP A 80 -17.53 -13.37 7.40
CA ASP A 80 -17.80 -11.93 7.29
C ASP A 80 -18.54 -11.38 8.51
N GLY A 81 -19.48 -12.15 9.06
CA GLY A 81 -20.14 -11.86 10.34
C GLY A 81 -19.13 -11.77 11.49
N ALA A 82 -18.22 -12.75 11.58
CA ALA A 82 -17.18 -12.77 12.61
C ALA A 82 -16.25 -11.56 12.53
N ILE A 83 -15.78 -11.20 11.32
CA ILE A 83 -14.95 -10.00 11.10
C ILE A 83 -15.68 -8.73 11.54
N SER A 84 -16.96 -8.60 11.19
CA SER A 84 -17.77 -7.44 11.59
C SER A 84 -17.86 -7.31 13.11
N GLU A 85 -18.16 -8.40 13.82
CA GLU A 85 -18.29 -8.40 15.27
C GLU A 85 -16.94 -8.18 15.99
N TYR A 86 -15.83 -8.75 15.49
CA TYR A 86 -14.50 -8.43 16.03
C TYR A 86 -14.12 -6.96 15.88
N ARG A 87 -14.49 -6.32 14.77
CA ARG A 87 -14.29 -4.88 14.59
C ARG A 87 -15.10 -4.08 15.60
N LYS A 88 -16.36 -4.46 15.86
CA LYS A 88 -17.19 -3.81 16.89
C LYS A 88 -16.60 -4.00 18.28
N ALA A 89 -16.13 -5.21 18.61
CA ALA A 89 -15.44 -5.49 19.87
C ALA A 89 -14.24 -4.54 20.08
N LEU A 90 -13.43 -4.34 19.04
CA LEU A 90 -12.28 -3.43 19.06
C LEU A 90 -12.62 -1.93 19.05
N GLN A 91 -13.83 -1.56 18.62
CA GLN A 91 -14.34 -0.19 18.72
C GLN A 91 -14.71 0.15 20.16
N GLN A 92 -15.37 -0.77 20.86
CA GLN A 92 -15.69 -0.64 22.28
C GLN A 92 -14.40 -0.69 23.12
N GLU A 93 -13.51 -1.62 22.79
CA GLU A 93 -12.28 -1.85 23.53
C GLU A 93 -11.07 -1.92 22.61
N ARG A 94 -10.37 -0.79 22.50
CA ARG A 94 -9.19 -0.68 21.62
C ARG A 94 -8.05 -1.63 21.99
N SER A 95 -7.95 -2.01 23.26
CA SER A 95 -6.91 -2.89 23.80
C SER A 95 -7.49 -4.27 24.11
N PHE A 96 -7.87 -5.02 23.08
CA PHE A 96 -8.40 -6.37 23.21
C PHE A 96 -7.57 -7.37 22.38
N PRO A 97 -6.56 -8.02 22.99
CA PRO A 97 -5.61 -8.86 22.27
C PRO A 97 -6.22 -10.10 21.61
N LEU A 98 -7.17 -10.79 22.27
CA LEU A 98 -7.85 -11.95 21.70
C LEU A 98 -8.66 -11.57 20.45
N ALA A 99 -9.44 -10.48 20.52
CA ALA A 99 -10.20 -9.99 19.38
C ALA A 99 -9.29 -9.57 18.22
N SER A 100 -8.18 -8.88 18.51
CA SER A 100 -7.19 -8.50 17.49
C SER A 100 -6.54 -9.74 16.85
N GLY A 101 -6.09 -10.70 17.66
CA GLY A 101 -5.43 -11.90 17.15
C GLY A 101 -6.34 -12.75 16.27
N ASN A 102 -7.59 -13.02 16.69
CA ASN A 102 -8.56 -13.78 15.91
C ASN A 102 -8.96 -13.05 14.62
N LEU A 103 -9.18 -11.74 14.69
CA LEU A 103 -9.41 -10.91 13.49
C LEU A 103 -8.22 -11.00 12.53
N GLY A 104 -7.00 -11.00 13.05
CA GLY A 104 -5.77 -11.17 12.27
C GLY A 104 -5.70 -12.53 11.56
N LEU A 105 -6.13 -13.62 12.22
CA LEU A 105 -6.24 -14.94 11.59
C LEU A 105 -7.25 -14.95 10.43
N LEU A 106 -8.43 -14.36 10.63
CA LEU A 106 -9.47 -14.28 9.59
C LEU A 106 -9.01 -13.44 8.39
N TYR A 107 -8.32 -12.33 8.61
CA TYR A 107 -7.72 -11.56 7.51
C TYR A 107 -6.65 -12.37 6.76
N ALA A 108 -5.81 -13.12 7.47
CA ALA A 108 -4.81 -13.99 6.85
C ALA A 108 -5.45 -15.11 6.02
N GLN A 109 -6.64 -15.59 6.40
CA GLN A 109 -7.42 -16.56 5.63
C GLN A 109 -8.00 -15.93 4.35
N LYS A 110 -8.41 -14.66 4.38
CA LYS A 110 -8.91 -13.92 3.20
C LYS A 110 -7.80 -13.37 2.30
N GLY A 111 -6.54 -13.57 2.64
CA GLY A 111 -5.38 -13.03 1.90
C GLY A 111 -5.12 -11.53 2.13
N LEU A 112 -5.77 -10.92 3.13
CA LEU A 112 -5.58 -9.51 3.53
C LEU A 112 -4.36 -9.41 4.46
N ASN A 113 -3.18 -9.67 3.91
CA ASN A 113 -1.96 -9.90 4.69
C ASN A 113 -1.45 -8.65 5.43
N ASP A 114 -1.70 -7.44 4.92
CA ASP A 114 -1.30 -6.20 5.60
C ASP A 114 -2.12 -5.98 6.87
N GLU A 115 -3.44 -6.03 6.76
CA GLU A 115 -4.36 -5.92 7.88
C GLU A 115 -4.16 -7.05 8.89
N ALA A 116 -3.94 -8.28 8.39
CA ALA A 116 -3.63 -9.43 9.22
C ALA A 116 -2.38 -9.18 10.07
N SER A 117 -1.28 -8.71 9.48
CA SER A 117 -0.02 -8.47 10.20
C SER A 117 -0.18 -7.46 11.33
N VAL A 118 -0.95 -6.38 11.12
CA VAL A 118 -1.22 -5.37 12.16
C VAL A 118 -2.01 -5.97 13.32
N GLN A 119 -3.06 -6.72 13.04
CA GLN A 119 -3.92 -7.27 14.08
C GLN A 119 -3.26 -8.45 14.82
N LEU A 120 -2.52 -9.29 14.11
CA LEU A 120 -1.71 -10.36 14.71
C LEU A 120 -0.62 -9.78 15.63
N ALA A 121 0.05 -8.70 15.24
CA ALA A 121 1.03 -8.04 16.10
C ALA A 121 0.41 -7.50 17.39
N ARG A 122 -0.82 -6.94 17.31
CA ARG A 122 -1.57 -6.50 18.50
C ARG A 122 -1.94 -7.68 19.40
N GLY A 123 -2.41 -8.79 18.85
CA GLY A 123 -2.67 -10.01 19.62
C GLY A 123 -1.42 -10.53 20.32
N LEU A 124 -0.32 -10.62 19.57
CA LEU A 124 0.98 -11.10 20.06
C LEU A 124 1.65 -10.20 21.10
N SER A 125 1.31 -8.91 21.16
CA SER A 125 1.85 -7.99 22.17
C SER A 125 1.49 -8.35 23.61
N ALA A 126 0.44 -9.17 23.81
CA ALA A 126 -0.02 -9.59 25.13
C ALA A 126 -0.18 -11.11 25.26
N ILE A 127 -0.45 -11.82 24.15
CA ILE A 127 -0.75 -13.25 24.16
C ILE A 127 0.19 -13.97 23.18
N PRO A 128 1.14 -14.79 23.65
CA PRO A 128 2.03 -15.57 22.80
C PRO A 128 1.30 -16.80 22.21
N ASN A 129 0.22 -16.57 21.46
CA ASN A 129 -0.60 -17.66 20.92
C ASN A 129 0.11 -18.31 19.71
N PRO A 130 0.25 -19.65 19.68
CA PRO A 130 1.00 -20.33 18.62
C PRO A 130 0.35 -20.18 17.24
N ASN A 131 -0.98 -20.07 17.14
CA ASN A 131 -1.66 -19.86 15.86
C ASN A 131 -1.38 -18.47 15.30
N TYR A 132 -1.30 -17.45 16.16
CA TYR A 132 -0.95 -16.09 15.74
C TYR A 132 0.49 -16.04 15.24
N HIS A 133 1.42 -16.69 15.95
CA HIS A 133 2.80 -16.86 15.53
C HIS A 133 2.88 -17.61 14.18
N ARG A 134 2.16 -18.72 14.01
CA ARG A 134 2.15 -19.47 12.75
C ARG A 134 1.66 -18.64 11.56
N ALA A 135 0.56 -17.91 11.74
CA ALA A 135 0.01 -17.04 10.69
C ALA A 135 0.96 -15.87 10.36
N MET A 136 1.56 -15.24 11.38
CA MET A 136 2.56 -14.18 11.19
C MET A 136 3.80 -14.71 10.47
N GLY A 137 4.28 -15.90 10.84
CA GLY A 137 5.40 -16.58 10.18
C GLY A 137 5.16 -16.77 8.68
N ARG A 138 3.95 -17.22 8.31
CA ARG A 138 3.54 -17.38 6.90
C ARG A 138 3.55 -16.05 6.14
N ILE A 139 2.93 -15.02 6.69
CA ILE A 139 2.88 -13.68 6.05
C ILE A 139 4.30 -13.13 5.84
N LEU A 140 5.18 -13.28 6.82
CA LEU A 140 6.57 -12.82 6.73
C LEU A 140 7.39 -13.65 5.74
N ALA A 141 7.15 -14.95 5.65
CA ALA A 141 7.78 -15.84 4.67
C ALA A 141 7.41 -15.46 3.24
N GLU A 142 6.12 -15.19 2.98
CA GLU A 142 5.62 -14.69 1.68
C GLU A 142 6.28 -13.35 1.29
N ARG A 143 6.56 -12.49 2.28
CA ARG A 143 7.29 -11.22 2.09
C ARG A 143 8.82 -11.37 2.04
N LYS A 144 9.35 -12.60 2.11
CA LYS A 144 10.78 -12.91 2.14
C LYS A 144 11.55 -12.29 3.32
N VAL A 145 10.86 -11.99 4.43
CA VAL A 145 11.46 -11.50 5.67
C VAL A 145 11.86 -12.70 6.54
N PHE A 146 12.79 -13.51 6.03
CA PHE A 146 13.09 -14.84 6.57
C PHE A 146 13.50 -14.90 8.05
N PRO A 147 14.35 -13.99 8.59
CA PRO A 147 14.73 -14.06 10.00
C PRO A 147 13.54 -13.95 10.96
N LEU A 148 12.61 -13.03 10.67
CA LEU A 148 11.40 -12.87 11.48
C LEU A 148 10.41 -14.02 11.26
N ALA A 149 10.29 -14.52 10.03
CA ALA A 149 9.46 -15.70 9.75
C ALA A 149 9.93 -16.92 10.56
N ILE A 150 11.24 -17.20 10.58
CA ILE A 150 11.85 -18.28 11.36
C ILE A 150 11.57 -18.10 12.85
N TYR A 151 11.72 -16.88 13.38
CA TYR A 151 11.39 -16.58 14.77
C TYR A 151 9.94 -16.95 15.10
N HIS A 152 8.99 -16.44 14.33
CA HIS A 152 7.57 -16.70 14.58
C HIS A 152 7.22 -18.19 14.42
N TYR A 153 7.76 -18.87 13.41
CA TYR A 153 7.53 -20.30 13.27
C TYR A 153 8.14 -21.14 14.40
N ASN A 154 9.32 -20.78 14.90
CA ASN A 154 9.93 -21.47 16.05
C ASN A 154 9.12 -21.27 17.33
N GLU A 155 8.58 -20.07 17.57
CA GLU A 155 7.68 -19.83 18.70
C GLU A 155 6.41 -20.68 18.57
N ALA A 156 5.80 -20.74 17.39
CA ALA A 156 4.64 -21.60 17.13
C ALA A 156 4.96 -23.10 17.30
N ALA A 157 6.14 -23.55 16.86
CA ALA A 157 6.57 -24.94 16.91
C ALA A 157 6.74 -25.49 18.33
N ARG A 158 6.85 -24.63 19.36
CA ARG A 158 6.91 -25.07 20.76
C ARG A 158 5.64 -25.78 21.21
N GLU A 159 4.49 -25.35 20.71
CA GLU A 159 3.19 -25.92 21.04
C GLU A 159 2.60 -26.74 19.89
N LEU A 160 2.79 -26.31 18.65
CA LEU A 160 2.31 -27.00 17.44
C LEU A 160 3.30 -28.08 16.96
N THR A 161 3.60 -29.02 17.85
CA THR A 161 4.64 -30.06 17.63
C THR A 161 4.33 -31.06 16.51
N ARG A 162 3.09 -31.10 16.01
CA ARG A 162 2.63 -32.01 14.94
C ARG A 162 2.05 -31.27 13.73
N ASP A 163 2.36 -29.99 13.56
CA ASP A 163 1.90 -29.22 12.40
C ASP A 163 2.84 -29.41 11.21
N SER A 164 2.52 -30.38 10.34
CA SER A 164 3.31 -30.67 9.14
C SER A 164 3.48 -29.46 8.22
N GLY A 165 2.43 -28.63 8.07
CA GLY A 165 2.48 -27.43 7.23
C GLY A 165 3.45 -26.36 7.74
N LEU A 166 3.54 -26.20 9.07
CA LEU A 166 4.51 -25.32 9.72
C LEU A 166 5.94 -25.79 9.43
N PHE A 167 6.24 -27.07 9.65
CA PHE A 167 7.59 -27.61 9.44
C PHE A 167 8.02 -27.58 7.98
N ASN A 168 7.10 -27.85 7.04
CA ASN A 168 7.33 -27.66 5.61
C ASN A 168 7.70 -26.20 5.29
N SER A 169 6.98 -25.23 5.85
CA SER A 169 7.27 -23.80 5.64
C SER A 169 8.64 -23.38 6.21
N LEU A 170 9.02 -23.88 7.39
CA LEU A 170 10.35 -23.67 7.97
C LEU A 170 11.45 -24.26 7.08
N ALA A 171 11.24 -25.48 6.58
CA ALA A 171 12.18 -26.16 5.72
C ALA A 171 12.40 -25.41 4.40
N GLU A 172 11.32 -24.92 3.76
CA GLU A 172 11.39 -24.08 2.56
C GLU A 172 12.22 -22.81 2.79
N ILE A 173 12.05 -22.15 3.93
CA ILE A 173 12.86 -20.98 4.29
C ILE A 173 14.34 -21.36 4.47
N TYR A 174 14.64 -22.49 5.10
CA TYR A 174 16.02 -22.94 5.25
C TYR A 174 16.66 -23.29 3.91
N VAL A 175 15.92 -23.86 2.95
CA VAL A 175 16.39 -24.03 1.57
C VAL A 175 16.69 -22.67 0.94
N ALA A 176 15.76 -21.73 1.01
CA ALA A 176 15.91 -20.39 0.42
C ALA A 176 17.07 -19.58 1.01
N THR A 177 17.44 -19.84 2.28
CA THR A 177 18.56 -19.20 2.97
C THR A 177 19.87 -19.98 2.88
N GLY A 178 19.93 -21.05 2.07
CA GLY A 178 21.15 -21.82 1.83
C GLY A 178 21.58 -22.73 2.99
N GLN A 179 20.64 -23.18 3.82
CA GLN A 179 20.86 -24.06 4.97
C GLN A 179 20.18 -25.45 4.76
N PRO A 180 20.63 -26.26 3.79
CA PRO A 180 19.95 -27.49 3.40
C PRO A 180 19.91 -28.57 4.50
N ASP A 181 20.90 -28.62 5.40
CA ASP A 181 20.89 -29.61 6.50
C ASP A 181 19.78 -29.32 7.51
N LYS A 182 19.57 -28.05 7.87
CA LYS A 182 18.45 -27.64 8.72
C LYS A 182 17.11 -27.86 8.03
N ALA A 183 17.04 -27.58 6.73
CA ALA A 183 15.83 -27.87 5.95
C ALA A 183 15.48 -29.37 5.98
N LEU A 184 16.49 -30.25 5.88
CA LEU A 184 16.28 -31.69 5.94
C LEU A 184 15.74 -32.16 7.30
N GLU A 185 16.23 -31.58 8.40
CA GLU A 185 15.70 -31.83 9.74
C GLU A 185 14.23 -31.43 9.85
N GLU A 186 13.86 -30.24 9.36
CA GLU A 186 12.49 -29.76 9.40
C GLU A 186 11.55 -30.56 8.48
N TYR A 187 11.97 -30.95 7.27
CA TYR A 187 11.17 -31.86 6.43
C TYR A 187 10.96 -33.23 7.09
N ARG A 188 11.96 -33.77 7.81
CA ARG A 188 11.78 -35.01 8.59
C ARG A 188 10.79 -34.83 9.73
N ARG A 189 10.78 -33.68 10.39
CA ARG A 189 9.76 -33.35 11.41
C ARG A 189 8.37 -33.25 10.78
N ALA A 190 8.26 -32.65 9.60
CA ALA A 190 7.01 -32.59 8.85
C ALA A 190 6.49 -34.00 8.51
N LEU A 191 7.36 -34.88 8.00
CA LEU A 191 7.02 -36.27 7.66
C LEU A 191 6.78 -37.16 8.88
N ALA A 192 7.38 -36.85 10.04
CA ALA A 192 7.05 -37.53 11.29
C ALA A 192 5.62 -37.21 11.76
N ALA A 193 5.11 -36.02 11.42
CA ALA A 193 3.73 -35.62 11.71
C ALA A 193 2.74 -36.11 10.64
N ASP A 194 3.13 -36.07 9.36
CA ASP A 194 2.36 -36.55 8.23
C ASP A 194 3.26 -37.33 7.25
N PRO A 195 3.37 -38.66 7.40
CA PRO A 195 4.20 -39.49 6.54
C PRO A 195 3.75 -39.53 5.08
N GLY A 196 2.52 -39.10 4.76
CA GLY A 196 1.98 -39.05 3.41
C GLY A 196 2.21 -37.72 2.70
N SER A 197 2.88 -36.75 3.33
CA SER A 197 3.03 -35.40 2.79
C SER A 197 3.88 -35.39 1.51
N ASP A 198 3.25 -35.15 0.35
CA ASP A 198 3.94 -35.02 -0.94
C ASP A 198 4.94 -33.84 -0.90
N LYS A 199 4.55 -32.71 -0.32
CA LYS A 199 5.42 -31.54 -0.09
C LYS A 199 6.69 -31.89 0.69
N GLY A 200 6.56 -32.66 1.77
CA GLY A 200 7.70 -33.07 2.59
C GLY A 200 8.70 -33.92 1.82
N HIS A 201 8.21 -34.93 1.11
CA HIS A 201 9.04 -35.79 0.26
C HIS A 201 9.68 -35.05 -0.92
N MET A 202 8.93 -34.18 -1.60
CA MET A 202 9.46 -33.32 -2.68
C MET A 202 10.56 -32.37 -2.19
N GLY A 203 10.39 -31.81 -0.99
CA GLY A 203 11.39 -30.95 -0.36
C GLY A 203 12.71 -31.68 -0.09
N ILE A 204 12.65 -32.90 0.46
CA ILE A 204 13.82 -33.76 0.65
C ILE A 204 14.44 -34.14 -0.70
N ALA A 205 13.63 -34.48 -1.69
CA ALA A 205 14.10 -34.80 -3.04
C ALA A 205 14.87 -33.62 -3.67
N SER A 206 14.37 -32.39 -3.51
CA SER A 206 15.05 -31.17 -3.99
C SER A 206 16.43 -30.98 -3.36
N ILE A 207 16.57 -31.26 -2.06
CA ILE A 207 17.88 -31.21 -1.36
C ILE A 207 18.83 -32.27 -1.92
N HIS A 208 18.37 -33.50 -2.12
CA HIS A 208 19.18 -34.57 -2.74
C HIS A 208 19.57 -34.23 -4.19
N LEU A 209 18.69 -33.58 -4.96
CA LEU A 209 19.02 -33.10 -6.30
C LEU A 209 20.13 -32.05 -6.29
N GLY A 210 20.09 -31.10 -5.34
CA GLY A 210 21.16 -30.13 -5.14
C GLY A 210 22.51 -30.77 -4.79
N ARG A 211 22.49 -31.95 -4.14
CA ARG A 211 23.68 -32.76 -3.81
C ARG A 211 24.08 -33.74 -4.91
N ASN A 212 23.37 -33.75 -6.04
CA ASN A 212 23.54 -34.72 -7.13
C ASN A 212 23.32 -36.19 -6.70
N GLU A 213 22.56 -36.43 -5.65
CA GLU A 213 22.19 -37.76 -5.15
C GLU A 213 20.90 -38.25 -5.84
N LEU A 214 20.98 -38.49 -7.15
CA LEU A 214 19.83 -38.71 -8.03
C LEU A 214 18.93 -39.89 -7.61
N ASP A 215 19.52 -40.99 -7.13
CA ASP A 215 18.76 -42.18 -6.73
C ASP A 215 17.94 -41.95 -5.45
N LYS A 216 18.52 -41.24 -4.47
CA LYS A 216 17.82 -40.86 -3.23
C LYS A 216 16.69 -39.90 -3.52
N ALA A 217 16.93 -38.92 -4.40
CA ALA A 217 15.89 -37.99 -4.83
C ALA A 217 14.72 -38.72 -5.53
N LEU A 218 15.02 -39.69 -6.39
CA LEU A 218 14.01 -40.47 -7.08
C LEU A 218 13.19 -41.36 -6.13
N GLU A 219 13.82 -41.94 -5.11
CA GLU A 219 13.13 -42.71 -4.07
C GLU A 219 12.11 -41.85 -3.30
N GLU A 220 12.51 -40.65 -2.91
CA GLU A 220 11.61 -39.72 -2.21
C GLU A 220 10.46 -39.24 -3.11
N LEU A 221 10.73 -38.95 -4.40
CA LEU A 221 9.65 -38.58 -5.34
C LEU A 221 8.67 -39.73 -5.59
N LYS A 222 9.10 -40.99 -5.54
CA LYS A 222 8.18 -42.14 -5.59
C LYS A 222 7.28 -42.20 -4.37
N LYS A 223 7.80 -41.86 -3.17
CA LYS A 223 6.99 -41.77 -1.95
C LYS A 223 5.96 -40.64 -2.06
N ALA A 224 6.36 -39.48 -2.59
CA ALA A 224 5.46 -38.36 -2.87
C ALA A 224 4.37 -38.71 -3.89
N GLU A 225 4.72 -39.47 -4.93
CA GLU A 225 3.78 -39.89 -5.99
C GLU A 225 2.68 -40.80 -5.47
N ILE A 226 2.97 -41.66 -4.48
CA ILE A 226 1.97 -42.56 -3.88
C ILE A 226 0.82 -41.75 -3.25
N SER A 227 1.13 -40.64 -2.59
CA SER A 227 0.10 -39.82 -1.94
C SER A 227 -0.58 -38.83 -2.88
N ASN A 228 0.12 -38.34 -3.90
CA ASN A 228 -0.46 -37.42 -4.88
C ASN A 228 -0.02 -37.73 -6.33
N PRO A 229 -0.61 -38.77 -6.97
CA PRO A 229 -0.20 -39.24 -8.29
C PRO A 229 -0.46 -38.27 -9.44
N GLN A 230 -1.20 -37.18 -9.21
CA GLN A 230 -1.55 -36.18 -10.23
C GLN A 230 -0.73 -34.89 -10.08
N ASN A 231 0.16 -34.84 -9.08
CA ASN A 231 0.99 -33.67 -8.87
C ASN A 231 2.05 -33.56 -9.97
N ARG A 232 1.82 -32.60 -10.88
CA ARG A 232 2.69 -32.35 -12.04
C ARG A 232 4.12 -32.07 -11.66
N GLU A 233 4.36 -31.42 -10.52
CA GLU A 233 5.71 -31.06 -10.09
C GLU A 233 6.55 -32.30 -9.76
N ILE A 234 5.95 -33.33 -9.17
CA ILE A 234 6.60 -34.63 -8.92
C ILE A 234 7.10 -35.23 -10.24
N HIS A 235 6.23 -35.28 -11.25
CA HIS A 235 6.58 -35.79 -12.58
C HIS A 235 7.67 -34.96 -13.27
N LEU A 236 7.60 -33.63 -13.16
CA LEU A 236 8.65 -32.76 -13.72
C LEU A 236 10.01 -32.95 -13.03
N MET A 237 10.02 -33.13 -11.71
CA MET A 237 11.25 -33.44 -10.97
C MET A 237 11.82 -34.82 -11.36
N LYS A 238 10.97 -35.85 -11.46
CA LYS A 238 11.36 -37.19 -11.94
C LYS A 238 11.91 -37.14 -13.37
N ALA A 239 11.28 -36.37 -14.26
CA ALA A 239 11.75 -36.19 -15.63
C ALA A 239 13.16 -35.60 -15.67
N GLY A 240 13.42 -34.54 -14.90
CA GLY A 240 14.76 -33.95 -14.79
C GLY A 240 15.82 -34.91 -14.23
N ILE A 241 15.43 -35.83 -13.33
CA ILE A 241 16.31 -36.90 -12.85
C ILE A 241 16.63 -37.89 -13.98
N TYR A 242 15.62 -38.37 -14.70
CA TYR A 242 15.82 -39.31 -15.80
C TYR A 242 16.65 -38.71 -16.94
N GLU A 243 16.49 -37.41 -17.24
CA GLU A 243 17.35 -36.69 -18.19
C GLU A 243 18.82 -36.71 -17.73
N LYS A 244 19.10 -36.42 -16.46
CA LYS A 244 20.46 -36.47 -15.89
C LYS A 244 21.06 -37.87 -15.87
N LYS A 245 20.22 -38.92 -15.75
CA LYS A 245 20.65 -40.32 -15.80
C LYS A 245 20.79 -40.86 -17.23
N GLY A 246 20.37 -40.10 -18.25
CA GLY A 246 20.42 -40.52 -19.66
C GLY A 246 19.23 -41.38 -20.11
N ASP A 247 18.20 -41.54 -19.28
CA ASP A 247 17.02 -42.35 -19.55
C ASP A 247 15.93 -41.54 -20.30
N ALA A 248 16.23 -41.20 -21.56
CA ALA A 248 15.40 -40.29 -22.37
C ALA A 248 13.93 -40.72 -22.49
N LYS A 249 13.65 -42.03 -22.53
CA LYS A 249 12.28 -42.56 -22.64
C LYS A 249 11.46 -42.30 -21.38
N LEU A 250 12.04 -42.52 -20.20
CA LEU A 250 11.38 -42.28 -18.91
C LEU A 250 11.27 -40.78 -18.65
N ALA A 251 12.28 -40.00 -19.04
CA ALA A 251 12.20 -38.54 -19.01
C ALA A 251 11.04 -38.01 -19.86
N GLU A 252 10.87 -38.50 -21.09
CA GLU A 252 9.77 -38.10 -21.98
C GLU A 252 8.42 -38.49 -21.38
N TYR A 253 8.29 -39.71 -20.85
CA TYR A 253 7.08 -40.18 -20.18
C TYR A 253 6.69 -39.30 -18.99
N GLU A 254 7.62 -39.01 -18.08
CA GLU A 254 7.37 -38.16 -16.91
C GLU A 254 7.13 -36.69 -17.31
N ASN A 255 7.79 -36.18 -18.37
CA ASN A 255 7.51 -34.84 -18.89
C ASN A 255 6.05 -34.73 -19.40
N LEU A 256 5.52 -35.76 -20.05
CA LEU A 256 4.11 -35.81 -20.48
C LEU A 256 3.15 -35.79 -19.29
N LEU A 257 3.42 -36.60 -18.25
CA LEU A 257 2.63 -36.61 -17.00
C LEU A 257 2.72 -35.26 -16.25
N GLY A 258 3.88 -34.60 -16.31
CA GLY A 258 4.10 -33.25 -15.80
C GLY A 258 3.43 -32.13 -16.63
N GLY A 259 2.75 -32.48 -17.72
CA GLY A 259 2.04 -31.53 -18.59
C GLY A 259 2.93 -30.77 -19.57
N LYS A 260 4.20 -31.18 -19.75
CA LYS A 260 5.03 -30.71 -20.88
C LYS A 260 4.59 -31.45 -22.13
N SER A 261 3.81 -30.77 -22.97
CA SER A 261 3.36 -31.33 -24.24
C SER A 261 4.52 -31.51 -25.21
N ARG A 262 4.49 -32.63 -25.95
CA ARG A 262 5.40 -32.99 -27.03
C ARG A 262 5.33 -31.91 -28.12
N VAL A 263 6.46 -31.31 -28.49
CA VAL A 263 6.62 -30.82 -29.86
C VAL A 263 7.37 -31.93 -30.59
N PRO A 264 6.71 -32.80 -31.38
CA PRO A 264 7.43 -33.57 -32.36
C PRO A 264 7.91 -32.58 -33.43
N ALA A 265 9.20 -32.59 -33.74
CA ALA A 265 9.69 -31.97 -34.96
C ALA A 265 8.88 -32.53 -36.14
N PRO A 266 8.32 -31.69 -37.04
CA PRO A 266 7.56 -32.20 -38.16
C PRO A 266 8.50 -33.00 -39.08
N PRO A 267 8.06 -34.16 -39.61
CA PRO A 267 8.78 -34.81 -40.68
C PRO A 267 8.77 -33.88 -41.90
N VAL A 268 9.92 -33.75 -42.53
CA VAL A 268 10.08 -33.09 -43.83
C VAL A 268 9.25 -33.87 -44.84
N ALA A 269 8.05 -33.38 -45.13
CA ALA A 269 7.25 -33.82 -46.27
C ALA A 269 7.17 -32.67 -47.26
N SER A 270 8.10 -32.69 -48.21
CA SER A 270 7.95 -32.03 -49.49
C SER A 270 6.68 -32.55 -50.18
N SER A 271 5.71 -31.69 -50.42
CA SER A 271 5.00 -31.68 -51.71
C SER A 271 4.30 -30.34 -51.91
N SER A 272 4.71 -29.72 -53.00
CA SER A 272 4.16 -28.56 -53.65
C SER A 272 2.65 -28.66 -53.90
N GLN A 273 1.89 -27.64 -53.51
CA GLN A 273 1.11 -26.80 -54.44
C GLN A 273 0.80 -25.43 -53.80
N PRO A 274 0.98 -24.32 -54.54
CA PRO A 274 0.53 -23.01 -54.08
C PRO A 274 -0.94 -22.83 -54.47
N LEU A 275 -1.86 -22.85 -53.50
CA LEU A 275 -3.23 -22.43 -53.74
C LEU A 275 -3.55 -21.12 -53.00
N VAL A 276 -3.56 -20.08 -53.84
CA VAL A 276 -4.28 -18.82 -53.72
C VAL A 276 -3.79 -17.89 -52.60
N GLY A 277 -2.87 -17.01 -53.00
CA GLY A 277 -2.69 -15.73 -52.36
C GLY A 277 -3.89 -14.81 -52.55
N ALA A 278 -4.18 -14.03 -51.51
CA ALA A 278 -4.93 -12.77 -51.54
C ALA A 278 -4.65 -12.14 -50.17
N SER A 279 -3.84 -11.11 -49.98
CA SER A 279 -3.80 -9.81 -50.68
C SER A 279 -5.21 -9.28 -50.93
N ASN A 280 -5.62 -8.37 -50.04
CA ASN A 280 -6.59 -7.30 -50.22
C ASN A 280 -7.35 -7.31 -51.57
N ALA A 281 -8.64 -7.67 -51.56
CA ALA A 281 -9.55 -7.33 -52.66
C ALA A 281 -11.02 -7.48 -52.22
N SER A 282 -11.76 -6.37 -52.20
CA SER A 282 -13.01 -6.10 -52.96
C SER A 282 -13.92 -7.26 -53.42
N GLY A 283 -14.02 -8.36 -52.68
CA GLY A 283 -14.97 -9.45 -52.88
C GLY A 283 -16.04 -9.43 -51.81
N ASP A 284 -17.24 -9.88 -52.16
CA ASP A 284 -18.36 -10.07 -51.22
C ASP A 284 -17.91 -11.02 -50.06
N PRO A 285 -17.81 -10.51 -48.82
CA PRO A 285 -17.28 -11.29 -47.69
C PRO A 285 -18.17 -12.49 -47.37
N ASP A 286 -19.47 -12.42 -47.62
CA ASP A 286 -20.40 -13.51 -47.33
C ASP A 286 -20.23 -14.67 -48.33
N LYS A 287 -20.01 -14.38 -49.62
CA LYS A 287 -19.67 -15.43 -50.62
C LYS A 287 -18.35 -16.13 -50.31
N THR A 288 -17.37 -15.35 -49.83
CA THR A 288 -16.06 -15.90 -49.44
C THR A 288 -16.20 -16.81 -48.22
N ILE A 289 -17.01 -16.42 -47.22
CA ILE A 289 -17.35 -17.24 -46.06
C ILE A 289 -18.03 -18.55 -46.47
N GLU A 290 -19.00 -18.51 -47.40
CA GLU A 290 -19.67 -19.73 -47.90
C GLU A 290 -18.69 -20.69 -48.59
N THR A 291 -17.80 -20.15 -49.41
CA THR A 291 -16.77 -20.94 -50.11
C THR A 291 -15.84 -21.65 -49.11
N LEU A 292 -15.38 -20.92 -48.09
CA LEU A 292 -14.53 -21.49 -47.03
C LEU A 292 -15.28 -22.53 -46.18
N LYS A 293 -16.57 -22.32 -45.89
CA LYS A 293 -17.40 -23.32 -45.18
C LYS A 293 -17.58 -24.61 -45.98
N SER A 294 -17.82 -24.51 -47.28
CA SER A 294 -17.93 -25.69 -48.15
C SER A 294 -16.61 -26.47 -48.19
N SER A 295 -15.48 -25.78 -48.28
CA SER A 295 -14.15 -26.40 -48.18
C SER A 295 -13.93 -27.14 -46.85
N LEU A 296 -14.39 -26.58 -45.72
CA LEU A 296 -14.30 -27.22 -44.40
C LEU A 296 -15.22 -28.43 -44.23
N LYS A 297 -16.33 -28.52 -44.99
CA LYS A 297 -17.16 -29.74 -45.00
C LYS A 297 -16.44 -30.91 -45.65
N GLU A 298 -15.67 -30.64 -46.71
CA GLU A 298 -14.89 -31.66 -47.42
C GLU A 298 -13.59 -31.99 -46.68
N HIS A 299 -12.97 -30.98 -46.05
CA HIS A 299 -11.69 -31.10 -45.35
C HIS A 299 -11.71 -30.37 -43.99
N PRO A 300 -12.19 -31.02 -42.92
CA PRO A 300 -12.35 -30.39 -41.60
C PRO A 300 -11.05 -30.05 -40.86
N GLY A 301 -9.88 -30.50 -41.33
CA GLY A 301 -8.59 -30.33 -40.66
C GLY A 301 -7.77 -29.11 -41.12
N LEU A 302 -8.33 -28.25 -41.96
CA LEU A 302 -7.60 -27.12 -42.57
C LEU A 302 -7.51 -25.92 -41.62
N VAL A 303 -6.40 -25.83 -40.88
CA VAL A 303 -6.11 -24.76 -39.92
C VAL A 303 -6.24 -23.38 -40.58
N ASP A 304 -5.50 -23.13 -41.66
CA ASP A 304 -5.48 -21.85 -42.39
C ASP A 304 -6.88 -21.38 -42.81
N THR A 305 -7.77 -22.31 -43.13
CA THR A 305 -9.15 -22.01 -43.55
C THR A 305 -9.97 -21.51 -42.37
N TYR A 306 -9.83 -22.11 -41.17
CA TYR A 306 -10.45 -21.58 -39.96
C TYR A 306 -9.87 -20.22 -39.54
N GLU A 307 -8.55 -20.00 -39.72
CA GLU A 307 -7.93 -18.69 -39.45
C GLU A 307 -8.51 -17.59 -40.35
N LYS A 308 -8.56 -17.85 -41.66
CA LYS A 308 -9.16 -16.93 -42.65
C LYS A 308 -10.63 -16.66 -42.35
N LEU A 309 -11.38 -17.69 -41.99
CA LEU A 309 -12.80 -17.58 -41.62
C LEU A 309 -12.98 -16.72 -40.36
N GLY A 310 -12.17 -16.93 -39.33
CA GLY A 310 -12.17 -16.10 -38.12
C GLY A 310 -11.84 -14.64 -38.40
N ASN A 311 -10.88 -14.37 -39.30
CA ASN A 311 -10.49 -13.01 -39.70
C ASN A 311 -11.65 -12.30 -40.43
N LEU A 312 -12.30 -12.99 -41.37
CA LEU A 312 -13.45 -12.47 -42.11
C LEU A 312 -14.65 -12.20 -41.19
N TYR A 313 -14.96 -13.11 -40.26
CA TYR A 313 -16.02 -12.90 -39.30
C TYR A 313 -15.76 -11.72 -38.37
N ARG A 314 -14.52 -11.58 -37.87
CA ARG A 314 -14.11 -10.44 -37.05
C ARG A 314 -14.27 -9.12 -37.81
N ALA A 315 -13.80 -9.07 -39.06
CA ALA A 315 -13.94 -7.89 -39.91
C ALA A 315 -15.41 -7.55 -40.22
N SER A 316 -16.27 -8.57 -40.28
CA SER A 316 -17.72 -8.42 -40.50
C SER A 316 -18.52 -8.14 -39.21
N GLY A 317 -17.87 -8.00 -38.06
CA GLY A 317 -18.52 -7.79 -36.75
C GLY A 317 -19.26 -9.02 -36.19
N LYS A 318 -19.12 -10.19 -36.82
CA LYS A 318 -19.74 -11.46 -36.42
C LYS A 318 -18.87 -12.14 -35.34
N ASP A 319 -18.86 -11.55 -34.14
CA ASP A 319 -17.91 -11.91 -33.08
C ASP A 319 -18.06 -13.36 -32.57
N ASN A 320 -19.28 -13.92 -32.54
CA ASN A 320 -19.51 -15.29 -32.06
C ASN A 320 -18.88 -16.31 -33.00
N GLU A 321 -19.11 -16.10 -34.29
CA GLU A 321 -18.63 -16.93 -35.38
C GLU A 321 -17.10 -16.81 -35.52
N ALA A 322 -16.55 -15.61 -35.28
CA ALA A 322 -15.12 -15.39 -35.21
C ALA A 322 -14.48 -16.19 -34.06
N ILE A 323 -15.05 -16.13 -32.85
CA ILE A 323 -14.57 -16.92 -31.70
C ILE A 323 -14.62 -18.42 -32.01
N ALA A 324 -15.72 -18.90 -32.60
CA ALA A 324 -15.85 -20.32 -32.96
C ALA A 324 -14.76 -20.75 -33.96
N ALA A 325 -14.57 -19.99 -35.04
CA ALA A 325 -13.55 -20.28 -36.05
C ALA A 325 -12.12 -20.26 -35.47
N TYR A 326 -11.77 -19.26 -34.65
CA TYR A 326 -10.45 -19.23 -34.00
C TYR A 326 -10.26 -20.32 -32.96
N ARG A 327 -11.32 -20.76 -32.27
CA ARG A 327 -11.25 -21.91 -31.35
C ARG A 327 -10.93 -23.20 -32.09
N GLU A 328 -11.52 -23.41 -33.25
CA GLU A 328 -11.19 -24.57 -34.10
C GLU A 328 -9.76 -24.49 -34.61
N ALA A 329 -9.31 -23.33 -35.12
CA ALA A 329 -7.91 -23.12 -35.50
C ALA A 329 -6.95 -23.40 -34.32
N ALA A 330 -7.30 -22.94 -33.11
CA ALA A 330 -6.54 -23.19 -31.90
C ALA A 330 -6.55 -24.67 -31.47
N HIS A 331 -7.67 -25.38 -31.64
CA HIS A 331 -7.81 -26.80 -31.31
C HIS A 331 -6.96 -27.68 -32.26
N LEU A 332 -6.87 -27.27 -33.53
CA LEU A 332 -6.00 -27.88 -34.53
C LEU A 332 -4.52 -27.46 -34.39
N ASN A 333 -4.14 -26.83 -33.27
CA ASN A 333 -2.78 -26.37 -32.97
C ASN A 333 -2.21 -25.36 -33.97
N SER A 334 -2.98 -24.33 -34.32
CA SER A 334 -2.46 -23.18 -35.06
C SER A 334 -1.15 -22.67 -34.47
N THR A 335 -0.15 -22.50 -35.34
CA THR A 335 1.14 -21.89 -35.00
C THR A 335 1.13 -20.38 -35.26
N ASN A 336 -0.03 -19.81 -35.60
CA ASN A 336 -0.20 -18.39 -35.85
C ASN A 336 -0.54 -17.64 -34.54
N SER A 337 0.39 -16.83 -34.07
CA SER A 337 0.19 -16.02 -32.85
C SER A 337 -1.00 -15.08 -32.95
N ASP A 338 -1.32 -14.59 -34.15
CA ASP A 338 -2.42 -13.64 -34.37
C ASP A 338 -3.79 -14.28 -34.12
N VAL A 339 -3.95 -15.59 -34.31
CA VAL A 339 -5.18 -16.30 -33.96
C VAL A 339 -5.48 -16.15 -32.47
N TYR A 340 -4.46 -16.38 -31.64
CA TYR A 340 -4.60 -16.27 -30.19
C TYR A 340 -4.72 -14.82 -29.72
N LEU A 341 -4.02 -13.88 -30.35
CA LEU A 341 -4.19 -12.44 -30.09
C LEU A 341 -5.62 -12.00 -30.39
N ASN A 342 -6.14 -12.31 -31.57
CA ASN A 342 -7.48 -11.91 -31.99
C ASN A 342 -8.58 -12.59 -31.18
N LEU A 343 -8.39 -13.85 -30.79
CA LEU A 343 -9.28 -14.54 -29.86
C LEU A 343 -9.28 -13.84 -28.49
N GLY A 344 -8.12 -13.43 -27.99
CA GLY A 344 -8.01 -12.65 -26.75
C GLY A 344 -8.75 -11.31 -26.82
N VAL A 345 -8.61 -10.57 -27.93
CA VAL A 345 -9.29 -9.29 -28.15
C VAL A 345 -10.81 -9.46 -28.15
N LEU A 346 -11.31 -10.54 -28.78
CA LEU A 346 -12.74 -10.85 -28.79
C LEU A 346 -13.26 -11.23 -27.40
N TYR A 347 -12.46 -11.90 -26.56
CA TYR A 347 -12.81 -12.15 -25.17
C TYR A 347 -12.80 -10.88 -24.33
N GLU A 348 -11.82 -9.98 -24.50
CA GLU A 348 -11.79 -8.67 -23.82
C GLU A 348 -13.02 -7.84 -24.15
N LYS A 349 -13.43 -7.80 -25.42
CA LYS A 349 -14.64 -7.09 -25.87
C LYS A 349 -15.92 -7.60 -25.16
N ARG A 350 -15.90 -8.83 -24.65
CA ARG A 350 -16.99 -9.46 -23.88
C ARG A 350 -16.76 -9.46 -22.37
N SER A 351 -15.73 -8.76 -21.89
CA SER A 351 -15.34 -8.74 -20.47
C SER A 351 -14.92 -10.11 -19.92
N LEU A 352 -14.59 -11.06 -20.80
CA LEU A 352 -14.09 -12.40 -20.44
C LEU A 352 -12.56 -12.35 -20.25
N LEU A 353 -12.14 -11.66 -19.18
CA LEU A 353 -10.73 -11.31 -18.99
C LEU A 353 -9.82 -12.52 -18.69
N ASP A 354 -10.37 -13.62 -18.16
CA ASP A 354 -9.59 -14.84 -17.87
C ASP A 354 -9.23 -15.58 -19.15
N GLU A 355 -10.22 -15.76 -20.02
CA GLU A 355 -10.07 -16.35 -21.34
C GLU A 355 -9.18 -15.49 -22.21
N ALA A 356 -9.32 -14.16 -22.13
CA ALA A 356 -8.42 -13.22 -22.81
C ALA A 356 -6.97 -13.39 -22.36
N ALA A 357 -6.71 -13.44 -21.05
CA ALA A 357 -5.37 -13.64 -20.52
C ALA A 357 -4.76 -15.00 -20.91
N VAL A 358 -5.57 -16.07 -20.98
CA VAL A 358 -5.13 -17.37 -21.51
C VAL A 358 -4.76 -17.27 -23.00
N ALA A 359 -5.59 -16.61 -23.79
CA ALA A 359 -5.35 -16.43 -25.22
C ALA A 359 -4.09 -15.60 -25.48
N TYR A 360 -3.88 -14.47 -24.79
CA TYR A 360 -2.65 -13.68 -24.93
C TYR A 360 -1.40 -14.43 -24.48
N ARG A 361 -1.45 -15.21 -23.40
CA ARG A 361 -0.33 -16.08 -23.01
C ARG A 361 0.01 -17.10 -24.09
N ARG A 362 -0.99 -17.68 -24.77
CA ARG A 362 -0.76 -18.57 -25.92
C ARG A 362 -0.18 -17.82 -27.12
N ALA A 363 -0.64 -16.61 -27.40
CA ALA A 363 -0.07 -15.76 -28.44
C ALA A 363 1.43 -15.52 -28.19
N ILE A 364 1.80 -15.14 -26.96
CA ILE A 364 3.19 -14.91 -26.53
C ILE A 364 4.01 -16.21 -26.56
N LYS A 365 3.44 -17.35 -26.14
CA LYS A 365 4.12 -18.65 -26.21
C LYS A 365 4.44 -19.06 -27.66
N THR A 366 3.53 -18.76 -28.58
CA THR A 366 3.69 -19.06 -30.01
C THR A 366 4.70 -18.12 -30.67
N LYS A 367 4.65 -16.84 -30.30
CA LYS A 367 5.54 -15.80 -30.81
C LYS A 367 5.96 -14.87 -29.65
N PRO A 368 7.14 -15.08 -29.03
CA PRO A 368 7.58 -14.32 -27.86
C PRO A 368 7.71 -12.82 -28.06
N ASP A 369 7.90 -12.35 -29.30
CA ASP A 369 7.99 -10.94 -29.70
C ASP A 369 6.62 -10.32 -30.05
N ASN A 370 5.50 -11.00 -29.80
CA ASN A 370 4.16 -10.41 -29.97
C ASN A 370 3.91 -9.33 -28.89
N SER A 371 4.35 -8.09 -29.19
CA SER A 371 4.24 -6.95 -28.30
C SER A 371 2.78 -6.62 -27.93
N ASP A 372 1.86 -6.80 -28.86
CA ASP A 372 0.47 -6.37 -28.67
C ASP A 372 -0.25 -7.30 -27.69
N ALA A 373 0.04 -8.61 -27.76
CA ALA A 373 -0.41 -9.58 -26.78
C ALA A 373 0.18 -9.30 -25.38
N ARG A 374 1.47 -8.92 -25.31
CA ARG A 374 2.12 -8.54 -24.03
C ARG A 374 1.48 -7.32 -23.40
N LEU A 375 1.26 -6.27 -24.19
CA LEU A 375 0.64 -5.03 -23.72
C LEU A 375 -0.75 -5.30 -23.15
N ARG A 376 -1.61 -6.00 -23.89
CA ARG A 376 -2.98 -6.31 -23.45
C ARG A 376 -2.99 -7.22 -22.22
N LEU A 377 -2.10 -8.21 -22.17
CA LEU A 377 -1.94 -9.05 -20.98
C LEU A 377 -1.49 -8.23 -19.76
N ALA A 378 -0.57 -7.27 -19.94
CA ALA A 378 -0.12 -6.37 -18.88
C ALA A 378 -1.26 -5.48 -18.36
N ASP A 379 -2.08 -4.93 -19.26
CA ASP A 379 -3.27 -4.15 -18.93
C ASP A 379 -4.30 -4.98 -18.13
N ILE A 380 -4.56 -6.23 -18.53
CA ILE A 380 -5.42 -7.16 -17.76
C ILE A 380 -4.84 -7.42 -16.37
N TYR A 381 -3.54 -7.70 -16.26
CA TYR A 381 -2.91 -7.93 -14.96
C TYR A 381 -2.99 -6.71 -14.06
N LEU A 382 -2.78 -5.51 -14.62
CA LEU A 382 -2.90 -4.26 -13.88
C LEU A 382 -4.33 -4.03 -13.39
N ALA A 383 -5.34 -4.24 -14.24
CA ALA A 383 -6.76 -4.10 -13.88
C ALA A 383 -7.19 -5.06 -12.75
N ARG A 384 -6.54 -6.21 -12.65
CA ARG A 384 -6.77 -7.23 -11.61
C ARG A 384 -5.95 -7.03 -10.34
N GLY A 385 -5.13 -5.98 -10.27
CA GLY A 385 -4.22 -5.74 -9.15
C GLY A 385 -3.00 -6.68 -9.12
N SER A 386 -2.79 -7.52 -10.13
CA SER A 386 -1.61 -8.38 -10.30
C SER A 386 -0.42 -7.59 -10.83
N GLN A 387 0.02 -6.60 -10.05
CA GLN A 387 1.04 -5.63 -10.47
C GLN A 387 2.40 -6.26 -10.82
N PRO A 388 2.94 -7.27 -10.10
CA PRO A 388 4.22 -7.88 -10.48
C PRO A 388 4.20 -8.47 -11.89
N GLN A 389 3.12 -9.18 -12.25
CA GLN A 389 2.95 -9.73 -13.59
C GLN A 389 2.75 -8.63 -14.63
N ALA A 390 2.06 -7.54 -14.28
CA ALA A 390 1.93 -6.38 -15.17
C ALA A 390 3.29 -5.73 -15.45
N VAL A 391 4.11 -5.50 -14.42
CA VAL A 391 5.47 -4.93 -14.53
C VAL A 391 6.34 -5.81 -15.41
N GLU A 392 6.30 -7.14 -15.23
CA GLU A 392 7.03 -8.08 -16.08
C GLU A 392 6.63 -7.91 -17.56
N GLN A 393 5.34 -7.96 -17.88
CA GLN A 393 4.88 -7.88 -19.26
C GLN A 393 5.13 -6.49 -19.89
N TYR A 394 4.98 -5.40 -19.14
CA TYR A 394 5.36 -4.06 -19.62
C TYR A 394 6.86 -3.92 -19.84
N SER A 395 7.68 -4.52 -18.98
CA SER A 395 9.15 -4.48 -19.12
C SER A 395 9.59 -5.27 -20.37
N GLU A 396 9.02 -6.46 -20.60
CA GLU A 396 9.27 -7.22 -21.82
C GLU A 396 8.75 -6.49 -23.07
N PHE A 397 7.61 -5.80 -22.99
CA PHE A 397 7.13 -4.94 -24.07
C PHE A 397 8.15 -3.84 -24.40
N LEU A 398 8.68 -3.15 -23.39
CA LEU A 398 9.65 -2.06 -23.59
C LEU A 398 11.01 -2.54 -24.11
N LYS A 399 11.38 -3.81 -23.90
CA LYS A 399 12.55 -4.40 -24.58
C LYS A 399 12.34 -4.51 -26.09
N LEU A 400 11.11 -4.78 -26.53
CA LEU A 400 10.74 -4.92 -27.94
C LEU A 400 10.47 -3.55 -28.60
N LYS A 401 9.80 -2.65 -27.88
CA LYS A 401 9.45 -1.30 -28.31
C LYS A 401 9.93 -0.27 -27.26
N PRO A 402 11.22 0.10 -27.29
CA PRO A 402 11.80 1.01 -26.29
C PRO A 402 11.22 2.43 -26.34
N ASP A 403 10.82 2.89 -27.52
CA ASP A 403 10.19 4.20 -27.72
C ASP A 403 8.67 4.10 -27.54
N SER A 404 8.24 3.97 -26.28
CA SER A 404 6.83 3.87 -25.92
C SER A 404 6.59 4.62 -24.60
N PRO A 405 6.56 5.96 -24.64
CA PRO A 405 6.50 6.80 -23.44
C PRO A 405 5.25 6.54 -22.60
N ASP A 406 4.11 6.25 -23.23
CA ASP A 406 2.85 5.94 -22.52
C ASP A 406 2.99 4.69 -21.63
N ILE A 407 3.71 3.68 -22.12
CA ILE A 407 3.92 2.42 -21.40
C ILE A 407 4.95 2.62 -20.29
N GLN A 408 5.99 3.40 -20.57
CA GLN A 408 6.98 3.76 -19.56
C GLN A 408 6.38 4.62 -18.44
N LEU A 409 5.43 5.51 -18.75
CA LEU A 409 4.62 6.24 -17.77
C LEU A 409 3.75 5.30 -16.93
N LYS A 410 3.09 4.31 -17.55
CA LYS A 410 2.32 3.29 -16.81
C LYS A 410 3.22 2.55 -15.81
N LEU A 411 4.40 2.11 -16.23
CA LEU A 411 5.39 1.44 -15.38
C LEU A 411 5.84 2.35 -14.22
N ALA A 412 6.19 3.61 -14.52
CA ALA A 412 6.60 4.60 -13.53
C ALA A 412 5.52 4.84 -12.45
N ARG A 413 4.25 4.94 -12.86
CA ARG A 413 3.10 5.08 -11.96
C ARG A 413 2.91 3.85 -11.08
N ILE A 414 3.14 2.64 -11.59
CA ILE A 414 3.09 1.41 -10.79
C ILE A 414 4.18 1.45 -9.71
N PHE A 415 5.42 1.76 -10.08
CA PHE A 415 6.51 1.90 -9.11
C PHE A 415 6.25 2.99 -8.07
N ALA A 416 5.70 4.13 -8.48
CA ALA A 416 5.34 5.21 -7.57
C ALA A 416 4.29 4.76 -6.52
N ARG A 417 3.24 4.04 -6.96
CA ARG A 417 2.20 3.49 -6.06
C ARG A 417 2.76 2.44 -5.10
N ASN A 418 3.79 1.71 -5.51
CA ASN A 418 4.45 0.69 -4.68
C ASN A 418 5.51 1.26 -3.73
N ASN A 419 5.64 2.59 -3.67
CA ASN A 419 6.72 3.29 -2.96
C ASN A 419 8.13 2.95 -3.45
N GLU A 420 8.27 2.32 -4.63
CA GLU A 420 9.53 2.01 -5.31
C GLU A 420 10.09 3.27 -5.98
N THR A 421 10.37 4.27 -5.15
CA THR A 421 10.51 5.65 -5.59
C THR A 421 11.71 5.87 -6.52
N SER A 422 12.79 5.11 -6.35
CA SER A 422 13.97 5.20 -7.21
C SER A 422 13.67 4.71 -8.64
N LEU A 423 12.98 3.57 -8.77
CA LEU A 423 12.58 3.02 -10.07
C LEU A 423 11.52 3.88 -10.75
N ALA A 424 10.61 4.48 -9.98
CA ALA A 424 9.65 5.45 -10.48
C ALA A 424 10.34 6.67 -11.12
N ILE A 425 11.29 7.29 -10.40
CA ILE A 425 12.05 8.43 -10.92
C ILE A 425 12.83 8.05 -12.18
N GLU A 426 13.54 6.91 -12.17
CA GLU A 426 14.29 6.44 -13.34
C GLU A 426 13.38 6.27 -14.57
N SER A 427 12.21 5.65 -14.37
CA SER A 427 11.23 5.44 -15.44
C SER A 427 10.66 6.75 -15.97
N TYR A 428 10.33 7.70 -15.10
CA TYR A 428 9.88 9.03 -15.53
C TYR A 428 10.98 9.83 -16.24
N LEU A 429 12.23 9.77 -15.76
CA LEU A 429 13.37 10.44 -16.40
C LEU A 429 13.65 9.88 -17.80
N ALA A 430 13.45 8.58 -18.00
CA ALA A 430 13.58 7.98 -19.31
C ALA A 430 12.51 8.48 -20.30
N VAL A 431 11.28 8.76 -19.84
CA VAL A 431 10.27 9.47 -20.66
C VAL A 431 10.76 10.88 -20.97
N LEU A 432 11.25 11.62 -19.97
CA LEU A 432 11.73 13.00 -20.13
C LEU A 432 12.98 13.13 -21.01
N LYS A 433 13.74 12.05 -21.23
CA LYS A 433 14.88 12.03 -22.14
C LYS A 433 14.45 12.32 -23.59
N HIS A 434 13.28 11.82 -23.99
CA HIS A 434 12.74 12.00 -25.33
C HIS A 434 11.67 13.09 -25.38
N TYR A 435 10.93 13.27 -24.29
CA TYR A 435 9.83 14.21 -24.16
C TYR A 435 10.05 15.11 -22.94
N PRO A 436 11.01 16.06 -22.99
CA PRO A 436 11.44 16.85 -21.84
C PRO A 436 10.31 17.70 -21.22
N ASP A 437 9.32 18.06 -22.04
CA ASP A 437 8.16 18.86 -21.66
C ASP A 437 6.93 18.01 -21.31
N ASN A 438 7.07 16.68 -21.16
CA ASN A 438 5.95 15.82 -20.76
C ASN A 438 5.44 16.25 -19.37
N VAL A 439 4.21 16.77 -19.34
CA VAL A 439 3.61 17.37 -18.15
C VAL A 439 3.42 16.33 -17.04
N ASP A 440 2.90 15.15 -17.39
CA ASP A 440 2.62 14.09 -16.43
C ASP A 440 3.91 13.62 -15.73
N ALA A 441 4.97 13.33 -16.49
CA ALA A 441 6.25 12.90 -15.93
C ALA A 441 6.88 13.97 -15.03
N ASN A 442 6.89 15.23 -15.46
CA ASN A 442 7.43 16.33 -14.65
C ASN A 442 6.61 16.54 -13.36
N ARG A 443 5.28 16.47 -13.43
CA ARG A 443 4.41 16.62 -12.25
C ARG A 443 4.67 15.50 -11.24
N GLU A 444 4.66 14.25 -11.69
CA GLU A 444 4.83 13.08 -10.83
C GLU A 444 6.22 13.04 -10.17
N ILE A 445 7.28 13.32 -10.93
CA ILE A 445 8.63 13.48 -10.35
C ILE A 445 8.65 14.63 -9.33
N GLY A 446 8.02 15.77 -9.64
CA GLY A 446 7.92 16.91 -8.73
C GLY A 446 7.26 16.54 -7.40
N ILE A 447 6.17 15.77 -7.44
CA ILE A 447 5.45 15.26 -6.25
C ILE A 447 6.37 14.34 -5.44
N ILE A 448 7.06 13.43 -6.11
CA ILE A 448 8.01 12.51 -5.47
C ILE A 448 9.14 13.28 -4.76
N TYR A 449 9.77 14.24 -5.43
CA TYR A 449 10.85 15.03 -4.83
C TYR A 449 10.38 15.89 -3.67
N LYS A 450 9.20 16.52 -3.80
CA LYS A 450 8.57 17.28 -2.71
C LYS A 450 8.34 16.40 -1.48
N THR A 451 7.85 15.18 -1.67
CA THR A 451 7.58 14.21 -0.58
C THR A 451 8.87 13.77 0.12
N LYS A 452 9.97 13.62 -0.64
CA LYS A 452 11.31 13.35 -0.10
C LYS A 452 11.98 14.56 0.57
N GLY A 453 11.38 15.75 0.49
CA GLY A 453 11.97 17.00 0.99
C GLY A 453 13.06 17.57 0.07
N GLN A 454 13.22 17.04 -1.15
CA GLN A 454 14.15 17.51 -2.17
C GLN A 454 13.52 18.69 -2.94
N ASN A 455 13.29 19.79 -2.22
CA ASN A 455 12.51 20.93 -2.70
C ASN A 455 13.05 21.58 -3.98
N ASP A 456 14.37 21.71 -4.12
CA ASP A 456 14.97 22.38 -5.29
C ASP A 456 14.71 21.61 -6.59
N GLN A 457 14.82 20.28 -6.54
CA GLN A 457 14.51 19.41 -7.67
C GLN A 457 13.02 19.43 -8.00
N ALA A 458 12.15 19.42 -6.98
CA ALA A 458 10.71 19.55 -7.18
C ALA A 458 10.34 20.86 -7.89
N VAL A 459 10.97 21.97 -7.49
CA VAL A 459 10.76 23.29 -8.11
C VAL A 459 11.14 23.28 -9.58
N GLU A 460 12.27 22.67 -9.95
CA GLU A 460 12.70 22.59 -11.36
C GLU A 460 11.65 21.90 -12.23
N HIS A 461 11.15 20.74 -11.81
CA HIS A 461 10.14 19.99 -12.56
C HIS A 461 8.78 20.70 -12.58
N TYR A 462 8.34 21.30 -11.47
CA TYR A 462 7.10 22.08 -11.44
C TYR A 462 7.16 23.33 -12.33
N LYS A 463 8.32 23.98 -12.47
CA LYS A 463 8.49 25.07 -13.44
C LYS A 463 8.31 24.60 -14.89
N LYS A 464 8.78 23.40 -15.23
CA LYS A 464 8.54 22.80 -16.57
C LYS A 464 7.06 22.54 -16.81
N VAL A 465 6.32 22.05 -15.81
CA VAL A 465 4.87 21.90 -15.89
C VAL A 465 4.18 23.25 -16.17
N LEU A 466 4.51 24.30 -15.41
CA LEU A 466 3.90 25.62 -15.59
C LEU A 466 4.31 26.34 -16.89
N ALA A 467 5.44 25.96 -17.49
CA ALA A 467 5.82 26.47 -18.81
C ALA A 467 4.84 25.99 -19.90
N GLN A 468 4.31 24.77 -19.76
CA GLN A 468 3.35 24.17 -20.69
C GLN A 468 1.89 24.47 -20.31
N GLN A 469 1.58 24.39 -19.01
CA GLN A 469 0.24 24.59 -18.45
C GLN A 469 0.29 25.68 -17.38
N LYS A 470 0.19 26.94 -17.82
CA LYS A 470 0.35 28.11 -16.94
C LYS A 470 -0.70 28.18 -15.84
N ASP A 471 -1.90 27.68 -16.10
CA ASP A 471 -3.06 27.71 -15.23
C ASP A 471 -3.19 26.48 -14.31
N ASP A 472 -2.20 25.57 -14.29
CA ASP A 472 -2.26 24.38 -13.46
C ASP A 472 -2.24 24.69 -11.95
N VAL A 473 -3.43 24.69 -11.35
CA VAL A 473 -3.66 25.12 -9.96
C VAL A 473 -2.89 24.26 -8.96
N GLU A 474 -2.81 22.94 -9.19
CA GLU A 474 -2.15 22.00 -8.28
C GLU A 474 -0.64 22.25 -8.19
N THR A 475 0.03 22.43 -9.33
CA THR A 475 1.46 22.73 -9.39
C THR A 475 1.76 24.10 -8.80
N ARG A 476 0.93 25.12 -9.11
CA ARG A 476 1.06 26.45 -8.50
C ARG A 476 0.98 26.37 -6.97
N ASN A 477 -0.02 25.67 -6.43
CA ASN A 477 -0.16 25.48 -4.98
C ASN A 477 1.03 24.72 -4.37
N SER A 478 1.55 23.72 -5.07
CA SER A 478 2.75 22.99 -4.64
C SER A 478 4.00 23.87 -4.60
N LEU A 479 4.21 24.72 -5.60
CA LEU A 479 5.31 25.70 -5.62
C LEU A 479 5.16 26.75 -4.52
N VAL A 480 3.96 27.32 -4.33
CA VAL A 480 3.69 28.26 -3.22
C VAL A 480 4.02 27.62 -1.88
N SER A 481 3.58 26.38 -1.66
CA SER A 481 3.89 25.63 -0.43
C SER A 481 5.39 25.46 -0.20
N ILE A 482 6.15 25.12 -1.25
CA ILE A 482 7.60 24.96 -1.17
C ILE A 482 8.26 26.31 -0.86
N TYR A 483 7.91 27.37 -1.60
CA TYR A 483 8.51 28.68 -1.41
C TYR A 483 8.18 29.29 -0.05
N VAL A 484 6.96 29.11 0.47
CA VAL A 484 6.60 29.55 1.83
C VAL A 484 7.46 28.86 2.88
N LYS A 485 7.64 27.54 2.76
CA LYS A 485 8.47 26.75 3.68
C LYS A 485 9.93 27.21 3.64
N ASN A 486 10.44 27.53 2.45
CA ASN A 486 11.81 27.99 2.23
C ASN A 486 11.99 29.51 2.44
N LYS A 487 10.92 30.26 2.74
CA LYS A 487 10.92 31.73 2.89
C LYS A 487 11.39 32.49 1.64
N GLN A 488 11.09 31.94 0.47
CA GLN A 488 11.40 32.48 -0.86
C GLN A 488 10.31 33.46 -1.31
N TYR A 489 10.25 34.63 -0.67
CA TYR A 489 9.12 35.57 -0.85
C TYR A 489 9.08 36.25 -2.22
N ASP A 490 10.21 36.40 -2.89
CA ASP A 490 10.29 36.99 -4.22
C ASP A 490 9.62 36.06 -5.24
N GLU A 491 9.97 34.77 -5.19
CA GLU A 491 9.41 33.73 -6.06
C GLU A 491 7.92 33.51 -5.80
N ILE A 492 7.47 33.62 -4.55
CA ILE A 492 6.01 33.60 -4.26
C ILE A 492 5.34 34.82 -4.90
N SER A 493 5.91 36.02 -4.76
CA SER A 493 5.31 37.23 -5.32
C SER A 493 5.20 37.16 -6.84
N ASP A 494 6.22 36.67 -7.54
CA ASP A 494 6.20 36.53 -8.99
C ASP A 494 5.22 35.45 -9.44
N LEU A 495 5.15 34.32 -8.73
CA LEU A 495 4.17 33.28 -9.01
C LEU A 495 2.74 33.81 -8.78
N LEU A 496 2.47 34.54 -7.70
CA LEU A 496 1.14 35.09 -7.43
C LEU A 496 0.74 36.21 -8.40
N LYS A 497 1.68 37.06 -8.84
CA LYS A 497 1.42 38.03 -9.93
C LYS A 497 0.93 37.32 -11.19
N GLY A 498 1.62 36.28 -11.63
CA GLY A 498 1.17 35.47 -12.76
C GLY A 498 -0.19 34.80 -12.52
N THR A 499 -0.56 34.51 -11.28
CA THR A 499 -1.91 33.94 -10.96
C THR A 499 -2.98 35.01 -11.16
N VAL A 500 -2.69 36.23 -10.71
CA VAL A 500 -3.57 37.39 -10.88
C VAL A 500 -3.72 37.74 -12.36
N GLU A 501 -2.67 37.64 -13.17
CA GLU A 501 -2.75 37.87 -14.62
C GLU A 501 -3.65 36.84 -15.33
N LEU A 502 -3.62 35.58 -14.90
CA LEU A 502 -4.46 34.52 -15.48
C LEU A 502 -5.92 34.60 -15.01
N PHE A 503 -6.13 35.01 -13.76
CA PHE A 503 -7.43 35.07 -13.11
C PHE A 503 -7.64 36.45 -12.47
N PRO A 504 -7.78 37.51 -13.28
CA PRO A 504 -7.79 38.89 -12.79
C PRO A 504 -9.02 39.22 -11.93
N ASP A 505 -10.12 38.49 -12.09
CA ASP A 505 -11.39 38.77 -11.43
C ASP A 505 -11.60 37.98 -10.12
N ASP A 506 -10.63 37.15 -9.70
CA ASP A 506 -10.71 36.44 -8.42
C ASP A 506 -10.15 37.30 -7.26
N PRO A 507 -11.00 37.81 -6.34
CA PRO A 507 -10.55 38.63 -5.22
C PRO A 507 -9.58 37.89 -4.28
N ASN A 508 -9.64 36.55 -4.19
CA ASN A 508 -8.72 35.78 -3.35
C ASN A 508 -7.28 35.80 -3.88
N ASN A 509 -7.08 35.90 -5.20
CA ASN A 509 -5.74 35.93 -5.78
C ASN A 509 -5.05 37.27 -5.48
N HIS A 510 -5.79 38.37 -5.62
CA HIS A 510 -5.33 39.71 -5.18
C HIS A 510 -5.07 39.77 -3.68
N TYR A 511 -5.93 39.17 -2.85
CA TYR A 511 -5.71 39.06 -1.40
C TYR A 511 -4.42 38.31 -1.07
N LYS A 512 -4.18 37.14 -1.67
CA LYS A 512 -2.96 36.35 -1.44
C LYS A 512 -1.71 37.12 -1.87
N LEU A 513 -1.76 37.83 -2.99
CA LEU A 513 -0.65 38.67 -3.44
C LEU A 513 -0.36 39.81 -2.45
N GLY A 514 -1.42 40.48 -1.98
CA GLY A 514 -1.31 41.53 -0.95
C GLY A 514 -0.68 41.04 0.36
N LEU A 515 -1.01 39.82 0.82
CA LEU A 515 -0.39 39.21 2.01
C LEU A 515 1.12 39.08 1.88
N ILE A 516 1.60 38.68 0.70
CA ILE A 516 3.04 38.50 0.45
C ILE A 516 3.75 39.85 0.38
N TYR A 517 3.15 40.86 -0.23
CA TYR A 517 3.69 42.21 -0.21
C TYR A 517 3.76 42.81 1.20
N ASP A 518 2.72 42.67 2.03
CA ASP A 518 2.73 43.14 3.43
C ASP A 518 3.84 42.44 4.22
N PHE A 519 4.01 41.12 4.03
CA PHE A 519 5.09 40.36 4.66
C PHE A 519 6.48 40.88 4.23
N LYS A 520 6.66 41.21 2.94
CA LYS A 520 7.86 41.86 2.39
C LYS A 520 8.04 43.32 2.82
N LYS A 521 7.05 43.90 3.52
CA LYS A 521 6.95 45.32 3.89
C LYS A 521 6.82 46.28 2.71
N ASP A 522 6.40 45.77 1.56
CA ASP A 522 6.03 46.57 0.40
C ASP A 522 4.57 47.03 0.56
N TYR A 523 4.39 48.01 1.44
CA TYR A 523 3.05 48.41 1.87
C TYR A 523 2.23 49.07 0.75
N GLU A 524 2.88 49.73 -0.20
CA GLU A 524 2.18 50.36 -1.33
C GLU A 524 1.53 49.30 -2.23
N ASN A 525 2.30 48.30 -2.66
CA ASN A 525 1.77 47.21 -3.49
C ASN A 525 0.79 46.31 -2.73
N ALA A 526 0.97 46.13 -1.41
CA ALA A 526 0.03 45.42 -0.56
C ALA A 526 -1.33 46.15 -0.49
N ILE A 527 -1.32 47.46 -0.23
CA ILE A 527 -2.54 48.28 -0.20
C ILE A 527 -3.25 48.23 -1.56
N ALA A 528 -2.52 48.37 -2.67
CA ALA A 528 -3.09 48.30 -4.01
C ALA A 528 -3.77 46.94 -4.27
N SER A 529 -3.10 45.84 -3.91
CA SER A 529 -3.64 44.49 -4.09
C SER A 529 -4.87 44.23 -3.23
N TYR A 530 -4.86 44.64 -1.95
CA TYR A 530 -6.04 44.51 -1.10
C TYR A 530 -7.21 45.37 -1.56
N LYS A 531 -6.96 46.62 -1.99
CA LYS A 531 -7.97 47.47 -2.60
C LYS A 531 -8.59 46.81 -3.82
N LYS A 532 -7.77 46.23 -4.71
CA LYS A 532 -8.28 45.54 -5.89
C LYS A 532 -9.17 44.34 -5.53
N ALA A 533 -8.80 43.57 -4.50
CA ALA A 533 -9.65 42.49 -3.99
C ALA A 533 -11.01 43.01 -3.46
N VAL A 534 -11.02 44.15 -2.77
CA VAL A 534 -12.24 44.79 -2.25
C VAL A 534 -13.08 45.41 -3.38
N GLU A 535 -12.46 45.98 -4.42
CA GLU A 535 -13.17 46.46 -5.62
C GLU A 535 -13.91 45.33 -6.34
N LEU A 536 -13.25 44.16 -6.49
CA LEU A 536 -13.85 42.98 -7.12
C LEU A 536 -14.96 42.37 -6.26
N LYS A 537 -14.77 42.39 -4.94
CA LYS A 537 -15.76 41.88 -3.98
C LYS A 537 -15.81 42.78 -2.73
N PRO A 538 -16.77 43.72 -2.67
CA PRO A 538 -16.86 44.71 -1.58
C PRO A 538 -17.02 44.12 -0.18
N ASP A 539 -17.61 42.93 -0.05
CA ASP A 539 -17.79 42.18 1.20
C ASP A 539 -16.66 41.15 1.44
N HIS A 540 -15.51 41.27 0.79
CA HIS A 540 -14.38 40.36 1.00
C HIS A 540 -13.66 40.64 2.33
N ILE A 541 -14.21 40.12 3.43
CA ILE A 541 -13.82 40.38 4.82
C ILE A 541 -12.32 40.21 5.06
N ARG A 542 -11.69 39.17 4.50
CA ARG A 542 -10.25 38.92 4.68
C ARG A 542 -9.40 40.06 4.15
N SER A 543 -9.77 40.64 3.01
CA SER A 543 -9.05 41.79 2.43
C SER A 543 -9.35 43.07 3.19
N LEU A 544 -10.60 43.29 3.62
CA LEU A 544 -10.96 44.45 4.43
C LEU A 544 -10.18 44.47 5.75
N ASN A 545 -10.13 43.34 6.47
CA ASN A 545 -9.36 43.22 7.71
C ASN A 545 -7.86 43.38 7.47
N ALA A 546 -7.32 42.80 6.40
CA ALA A 546 -5.90 42.95 6.06
C ALA A 546 -5.53 44.39 5.70
N LEU A 547 -6.37 45.07 4.92
CA LEU A 547 -6.20 46.48 4.57
C LEU A 547 -6.32 47.38 5.80
N GLY A 548 -7.30 47.13 6.67
CA GLY A 548 -7.47 47.84 7.94
C GLY A 548 -6.24 47.69 8.85
N ARG A 549 -5.74 46.46 9.05
CA ARG A 549 -4.48 46.23 9.80
C ARG A 549 -3.30 46.99 9.20
N LEU A 550 -3.19 47.01 7.88
CA LEU A 550 -2.09 47.66 7.19
C LEU A 550 -2.18 49.20 7.29
N TYR A 551 -3.38 49.77 7.23
CA TYR A 551 -3.61 51.19 7.49
C TYR A 551 -3.29 51.58 8.93
N MET A 552 -3.66 50.77 9.93
CA MET A 552 -3.24 51.00 11.31
C MET A 552 -1.72 51.02 11.43
N LYS A 553 -1.04 50.03 10.84
CA LYS A 553 0.42 49.89 10.85
C LYS A 553 1.14 51.05 10.15
N THR A 554 0.50 51.69 9.17
CA THR A 554 1.06 52.84 8.42
C THR A 554 0.58 54.20 8.96
N GLY A 555 -0.18 54.23 10.06
CA GLY A 555 -0.67 55.46 10.69
C GLY A 555 -1.89 56.10 10.03
N ARG A 556 -2.49 55.44 9.03
CA ARG A 556 -3.68 55.91 8.28
C ARG A 556 -4.96 55.54 9.02
N LEU A 557 -5.08 55.99 10.27
CA LEU A 557 -6.10 55.50 11.20
C LEU A 557 -7.54 55.83 10.80
N SER A 558 -7.77 56.95 10.12
CA SER A 558 -9.10 57.32 9.58
C SER A 558 -9.59 56.30 8.54
N GLU A 559 -8.73 55.97 7.57
CA GLU A 559 -9.03 54.98 6.52
C GLU A 559 -9.12 53.56 7.11
N ALA A 560 -8.31 53.24 8.12
CA ALA A 560 -8.41 51.98 8.83
C ALA A 560 -9.80 51.81 9.47
N LYS A 561 -10.31 52.85 10.13
CA LYS A 561 -11.62 52.84 10.77
C LYS A 561 -12.73 52.59 9.75
N GLU A 562 -12.74 53.33 8.64
CA GLU A 562 -13.76 53.22 7.59
C GLU A 562 -13.83 51.81 6.99
N ILE A 563 -12.68 51.24 6.63
CA ILE A 563 -12.60 49.90 6.04
C ILE A 563 -13.00 48.82 7.05
N LEU A 564 -12.61 48.95 8.31
CA LEU A 564 -12.98 47.97 9.35
C LEU A 564 -14.46 48.08 9.77
N GLU A 565 -15.07 49.27 9.70
CA GLU A 565 -16.52 49.43 9.84
C GLU A 565 -17.25 48.71 8.70
N THR A 566 -16.75 48.82 7.48
CA THR A 566 -17.27 48.06 6.32
C THR A 566 -17.11 46.56 6.52
N ALA A 567 -15.96 46.10 7.04
CA ALA A 567 -15.73 44.69 7.37
C ALA A 567 -16.72 44.17 8.42
N LYS A 568 -17.02 44.97 9.43
CA LYS A 568 -17.98 44.65 10.49
C LYS A 568 -19.43 44.63 9.98
N MET A 569 -19.78 45.49 9.02
CA MET A 569 -21.08 45.45 8.37
C MET A 569 -21.24 44.21 7.48
N ALA A 570 -20.17 43.80 6.79
CA ALA A 570 -20.17 42.61 5.94
C ALA A 570 -20.32 41.30 6.73
N ASP A 571 -19.71 41.19 7.92
CA ASP A 571 -19.95 40.09 8.87
C ASP A 571 -19.90 40.58 10.32
N PRO A 572 -21.08 40.82 10.94
CA PRO A 572 -21.17 41.26 12.33
C PRO A 572 -20.67 40.24 13.36
N ASN A 573 -20.60 38.96 13.01
CA ASN A 573 -20.20 37.88 13.91
C ASN A 573 -18.69 37.62 13.92
N GLN A 574 -17.93 38.23 12.99
CA GLN A 574 -16.49 38.11 12.93
C GLN A 574 -15.82 38.98 14.01
N GLU A 575 -15.23 38.34 15.03
CA GLU A 575 -14.61 39.05 16.17
C GLU A 575 -13.45 39.96 15.77
N GLU A 576 -12.66 39.57 14.76
CA GLU A 576 -11.43 40.28 14.36
C GLU A 576 -11.67 41.76 14.02
N SER A 577 -12.67 42.06 13.20
CA SER A 577 -12.97 43.43 12.77
C SER A 577 -13.34 44.32 13.95
N SER A 578 -14.10 43.77 14.91
CA SER A 578 -14.49 44.46 16.14
C SER A 578 -13.29 44.72 17.07
N VAL A 579 -12.37 43.75 17.18
CA VAL A 579 -11.13 43.91 17.95
C VAL A 579 -10.25 45.00 17.35
N LEU A 580 -10.08 45.01 16.03
CA LEU A 580 -9.27 46.01 15.33
C LEU A 580 -9.86 47.43 15.48
N LEU A 581 -11.18 47.59 15.39
CA LEU A 581 -11.86 48.87 15.63
C LEU A 581 -11.68 49.39 17.06
N ASN A 582 -11.77 48.51 18.05
CA ASN A 582 -11.56 48.90 19.45
C ASN A 582 -10.13 49.38 19.69
N ASN A 583 -9.14 48.74 19.05
CA ASN A 583 -7.74 49.16 19.15
C ASN A 583 -7.50 50.56 18.56
N ILE A 584 -8.21 50.94 17.48
CA ILE A 584 -8.14 52.31 16.93
C ILE A 584 -8.75 53.32 17.92
N ARG A 585 -9.85 52.97 18.58
CA ARG A 585 -10.54 53.85 19.53
C ARG A 585 -9.66 54.16 20.75
N ASP A 586 -8.93 53.16 21.26
CA ASP A 586 -8.01 53.32 22.39
C ASP A 586 -6.81 54.25 22.08
N ASP A 587 -6.40 54.38 20.81
CA ASP A 587 -5.30 55.27 20.38
C ASP A 587 -5.76 56.74 20.22
N PHE A 588 -7.05 56.99 19.95
CA PHE A 588 -7.62 58.34 19.86
C PHE A 588 -8.21 58.85 21.17
N ASP A 589 -8.59 57.94 22.07
CA ASP A 589 -9.17 58.27 23.37
C ASP A 589 -8.69 57.23 24.40
N PRO A 590 -7.50 57.42 25.01
CA PRO A 590 -6.95 56.48 25.97
C PRO A 590 -7.72 56.61 27.29
N GLU A 591 -8.97 56.13 27.31
CA GLU A 591 -9.69 56.00 28.57
C GLU A 591 -8.97 54.96 29.45
N PRO A 592 -8.75 55.28 30.73
CA PRO A 592 -8.02 54.39 31.63
C PRO A 592 -8.79 53.08 31.82
N ARG A 593 -8.31 51.98 31.22
CA ARG A 593 -8.85 50.62 31.43
C ARG A 593 -8.93 50.33 32.94
N LYS A 594 -10.15 50.31 33.49
CA LYS A 594 -10.42 49.83 34.85
C LYS A 594 -10.17 48.32 34.89
N ILE A 595 -8.96 47.91 35.27
CA ILE A 595 -8.64 46.53 35.59
C ILE A 595 -9.45 46.13 36.84
N SER A 596 -10.54 45.39 36.64
CA SER A 596 -11.25 44.73 37.73
C SER A 596 -10.35 43.63 38.30
N LYS A 597 -9.69 43.91 39.44
CA LYS A 597 -8.96 42.91 40.21
C LYS A 597 -9.96 41.89 40.75
N SER A 598 -10.08 40.73 40.10
CA SER A 598 -10.66 39.55 40.76
C SER A 598 -9.66 39.06 41.82
N LYS A 599 -10.12 39.06 43.07
CA LYS A 599 -9.38 38.63 44.26
C LYS A 599 -9.00 37.15 44.12
N LYS A 600 -7.72 36.84 43.94
CA LYS A 600 -7.15 35.55 44.36
C LYS A 600 -6.61 35.68 45.78
N SER A 601 -7.19 34.88 46.67
CA SER A 601 -6.83 34.77 48.08
C SER A 601 -5.41 34.22 48.25
N LYS A 602 -4.69 34.77 49.25
CA LYS A 602 -3.45 34.21 49.78
C LYS A 602 -3.80 33.23 50.89
N SER A 603 -3.24 32.02 50.87
CA SER A 603 -2.90 31.29 52.09
C SER A 603 -1.50 30.67 51.95
N LYS A 604 -0.77 30.73 53.07
CA LYS A 604 0.68 30.57 53.24
C LYS A 604 1.11 29.09 53.22
N LYS A 605 2.36 28.83 52.81
CA LYS A 605 3.22 27.81 53.43
C LYS A 605 4.62 28.35 53.73
N SER A 606 5.02 28.11 54.99
CA SER A 606 6.28 28.26 55.76
C SER A 606 7.61 28.37 54.98
N MET A 607 8.55 29.29 55.31
CA MET A 607 9.57 29.21 56.40
C MET A 607 10.27 27.83 56.46
N LYS A 608 11.59 27.64 56.57
CA LYS A 608 12.81 28.44 56.88
C LYS A 608 13.95 27.39 56.74
N LYS A 609 15.11 27.62 56.12
CA LYS A 609 16.42 27.92 56.78
C LYS A 609 17.53 27.80 55.72
N SER A 610 18.34 28.85 55.51
CA SER A 610 19.74 29.00 55.99
C SER A 610 20.75 28.37 55.01
N LYS A 611 21.87 28.97 54.57
CA LYS A 611 22.75 30.09 54.98
C LYS A 611 23.54 30.47 53.69
N LYS A 612 23.72 31.76 53.34
CA LYS A 612 24.98 32.56 53.47
C LYS A 612 26.27 31.72 53.30
N SER A 613 27.29 32.06 52.51
CA SER A 613 27.74 33.36 51.97
C SER A 613 28.98 33.18 51.06
N LYS A 614 29.12 34.08 50.08
CA LYS A 614 30.34 34.75 49.57
C LYS A 614 31.73 34.15 49.88
N LYS A 615 32.55 33.94 48.82
CA LYS A 615 33.81 34.67 48.48
C LYS A 615 34.69 33.80 47.55
N SER A 616 34.98 34.26 46.34
CA SER A 616 36.28 34.82 45.89
C SER A 616 37.48 33.86 45.93
N LYS A 617 38.08 33.56 44.77
CA LYS A 617 39.34 34.16 44.29
C LYS A 617 39.93 33.41 43.08
N LYS A 618 40.53 34.20 42.19
CA LYS A 618 41.50 33.84 41.15
C LYS A 618 42.78 33.23 41.74
N GLY A 619 43.48 32.43 40.92
CA GLY A 619 44.91 32.10 41.03
C GLY A 619 45.17 30.71 40.42
N ALA A 620 45.53 30.56 39.14
CA ALA A 620 46.86 30.73 38.55
C ALA A 620 47.91 29.72 39.06
N LYS A 621 48.31 28.75 38.21
CA LYS A 621 49.71 28.36 37.88
C LYS A 621 49.74 27.06 37.06
N SER A 622 50.39 27.14 35.88
CA SER A 622 51.60 26.37 35.46
C SER A 622 51.32 24.92 35.06
N SER A 623 51.84 24.34 34.00
CA SER A 623 53.15 24.46 33.32
C SER A 623 52.99 23.82 31.92
N LYS A 624 53.60 24.34 30.83
CA LYS A 624 54.90 23.90 30.26
C LYS A 624 55.10 22.37 30.41
N THR A 625 55.47 21.55 29.42
CA THR A 625 56.26 21.69 28.18
C THR A 625 56.32 20.26 27.61
N SER A 626 56.33 20.03 26.31
CA SER A 626 57.55 19.77 25.52
C SER A 626 57.07 19.37 24.12
N LYS A 627 57.54 19.98 23.03
CA LYS A 627 58.75 19.59 22.26
C LYS A 627 58.71 18.08 21.97
N THR A 628 58.75 17.59 20.74
CA THR A 628 59.54 17.99 19.56
C THR A 628 59.17 16.98 18.47
N GLY A 629 58.98 17.40 17.23
CA GLY A 629 59.99 17.19 16.19
C GLY A 629 59.36 16.32 15.09
N SER A 630 58.93 16.95 13.98
CA SER A 630 59.64 16.97 12.69
C SER A 630 59.69 15.59 12.03
N LYS A 631 58.91 15.39 10.95
CA LYS A 631 59.37 15.53 9.55
C LYS A 631 60.34 14.39 9.19
N ASP A 632 60.23 13.67 8.09
CA ASP A 632 59.76 14.05 6.76
C ASP A 632 59.85 12.80 5.86
N LYS A 633 59.10 12.84 4.74
CA LYS A 633 59.45 12.28 3.41
C LYS A 633 59.46 10.74 3.25
N ALA A 634 58.59 10.15 2.43
CA ALA A 634 58.40 10.23 0.97
C ALA A 634 59.19 9.17 0.17
N LYS A 635 58.43 8.43 -0.66
CA LYS A 635 58.80 7.68 -1.88
C LYS A 635 59.72 6.45 -1.68
N THR A 636 59.38 5.26 -2.17
CA THR A 636 59.42 4.95 -3.61
C THR A 636 58.92 3.52 -3.92
N LYS A 637 58.32 3.38 -5.11
CA LYS A 637 58.40 2.28 -6.11
C LYS A 637 57.87 0.86 -5.79
N LYS A 638 56.77 0.51 -6.48
CA LYS A 638 56.57 -0.58 -7.49
C LYS A 638 57.55 -1.78 -7.50
N PRO A 639 57.13 -2.99 -7.93
CA PRO A 639 56.16 -3.29 -9.02
C PRO A 639 54.70 -3.39 -8.61
#